data_AF-A0A353QCG4-F1
#
_entry.id   AF-A0A353QCG4-F1
#
_cell.length_a   1.000
_cell.length_b   1.000
_cell.length_c   1.000
_cell.angle_alpha   90.00
_cell.angle_beta   90.00
_cell.angle_gamma   90.00
#
_symmetry.space_group_name_H-M   'P 1'
#
loop_
_entity.id
_entity.type
_entity.pdbx_description
1 polymer ?
#
loop_
_entity_poly.entity_id
_entity_poly.type
_entity_poly.pdbx_seq_one_letter_code
_entity_poly.pdbx_strand_id
1 'polypeptide(L)'
;MKQHILFISCLFIAMSLQAQTPQNRTQATIIADALAQFPAENQKQYNSLLTDLTSTGEEGLLSLIGHLNPPGKDNNAAAEYAISGWTHFVANDPAKRTVAAGAYEKALQQPFDAEIKAFILRQLGKIGNDNTISSLTGFLNDERLSDPAAQALVSIRSGKAAQALLTALTTASSPEIKRHLVNALGETGYSPAEPALLTLLAQNSQDNNDRKVLYTALANTGTKQSVKALRTAAQEAGYAYTKDDATGAYVTLIARLASTDPKTAQKEASQLLKNAEKVNRQDLKTTATRILLSLPAGDKNAILKAALKDGDIAYLTTVLNAYPYEKDTKAGELIVKELNSQPSSGKQTAILYWLGQHAVTNALPAITAHLYASDKMVQKAAVRSLANIGTPEALTALGGLLTSDEEQTIGLAKQVLSEHTGDISYTLASMFDKSSTAGQIAALQLIAGRKMESQYNLVYNQLFKDNPTVKAEAARTLQHVVTDRNLNDLFLLLEQSDAAYTPDIQQALNAALSYLPAQQQWQLVTEKMNSSPNKHLYYSALANSRSQQALQQLIEAQKNETGATKQAALQALQQWPSFDVVYPLLDIARTGKDAEETGAVVQAIVQKVASSDKTGAVKYLFLREAMQFATNDTQKNAILRLLPNTGMYQAMLFAAPFMDRPALSESAAQAVMNLAINNPSFSGKITTDLLNKAGKTL
;
A
#
# COMPACT_ATOMS: atom_id res chain seq x y z
N MET A 1 -61.97 -23.39 -47.39
CA MET A 1 -61.44 -22.36 -48.31
C MET A 1 -60.11 -21.89 -47.71
N LYS A 2 -58.91 -21.94 -48.31
CA LYS A 2 -58.44 -21.67 -49.71
C LYS A 2 -58.80 -20.26 -50.16
N GLN A 3 -57.94 -19.35 -50.66
CA GLN A 3 -56.47 -19.27 -51.00
C GLN A 3 -56.08 -17.74 -50.99
N HIS A 4 -54.84 -17.22 -51.02
CA HIS A 4 -53.46 -17.72 -51.18
C HIS A 4 -52.37 -16.75 -50.57
N ILE A 5 -51.27 -17.33 -50.09
CA ILE A 5 -49.83 -16.93 -50.14
C ILE A 5 -49.43 -15.61 -50.88
N LEU A 6 -48.63 -14.71 -50.27
CA LEU A 6 -47.27 -14.29 -50.77
C LEU A 6 -46.40 -13.42 -49.80
N PHE A 7 -45.13 -13.27 -50.19
CA PHE A 7 -43.90 -12.85 -49.47
C PHE A 7 -43.75 -11.38 -48.99
N ILE A 8 -43.09 -11.24 -47.83
CA ILE A 8 -41.91 -10.39 -47.50
C ILE A 8 -41.61 -9.13 -48.36
N SER A 9 -41.52 -7.96 -47.71
CA SER A 9 -40.41 -6.98 -47.87
C SER A 9 -40.36 -5.94 -46.75
N CYS A 10 -39.18 -5.35 -46.54
CA CYS A 10 -38.86 -4.47 -45.40
C CYS A 10 -39.19 -2.99 -45.66
N LEU A 11 -39.65 -2.26 -44.62
CA LEU A 11 -39.22 -0.87 -44.41
C LEU A 11 -39.37 -0.43 -42.93
N PHE A 12 -38.36 -0.74 -42.10
CA PHE A 12 -38.19 -0.04 -40.83
C PHE A 12 -37.60 1.36 -41.12
N ILE A 13 -38.42 2.40 -41.05
CA ILE A 13 -37.93 3.77 -41.10
C ILE A 13 -37.29 4.09 -39.74
N ALA A 14 -35.96 4.03 -39.70
CA ALA A 14 -35.19 4.54 -38.58
C ALA A 14 -35.29 6.08 -38.56
N MET A 15 -36.11 6.63 -37.67
CA MET A 15 -35.98 8.04 -37.31
C MET A 15 -34.67 8.22 -36.52
N SER A 16 -33.62 8.55 -37.25
CA SER A 16 -32.36 9.00 -36.65
C SER A 16 -32.61 10.29 -35.89
N LEU A 17 -32.39 10.24 -34.56
CA LEU A 17 -32.13 11.45 -33.78
C LEU A 17 -30.77 12.02 -34.23
N GLN A 18 -30.77 12.72 -35.36
CA GLN A 18 -29.65 13.56 -35.75
C GLN A 18 -29.50 14.66 -34.71
N ALA A 19 -28.39 14.61 -33.97
CA ALA A 19 -28.02 15.69 -33.06
C ALA A 19 -27.92 16.99 -33.88
N GLN A 20 -28.80 17.95 -33.59
CA GLN A 20 -28.68 19.29 -34.14
C GLN A 20 -27.35 19.90 -33.70
N THR A 21 -26.69 20.61 -34.60
CA THR A 21 -25.40 21.24 -34.30
C THR A 21 -25.55 22.30 -33.20
N PRO A 22 -24.49 22.61 -32.42
CA PRO A 22 -24.62 23.39 -31.17
C PRO A 22 -25.11 24.84 -31.30
N GLN A 23 -25.36 25.32 -32.52
CA GLN A 23 -25.38 26.74 -32.87
C GLN A 23 -26.78 27.39 -32.81
N ASN A 24 -27.84 26.63 -32.51
CA ASN A 24 -29.24 27.09 -32.50
C ASN A 24 -30.03 26.77 -31.20
N ARG A 25 -29.38 26.32 -30.11
CA ARG A 25 -30.07 26.06 -28.82
C ARG A 25 -30.25 27.35 -28.03
N THR A 26 -31.44 27.57 -27.48
CA THR A 26 -31.70 28.73 -26.59
C THR A 26 -31.13 28.48 -25.19
N GLN A 27 -30.84 29.55 -24.43
CA GLN A 27 -30.40 29.44 -23.02
C GLN A 27 -31.35 28.56 -22.19
N ALA A 28 -32.67 28.75 -22.33
CA ALA A 28 -33.69 27.98 -21.63
C ALA A 28 -33.65 26.49 -21.97
N THR A 29 -33.44 26.15 -23.25
CA THR A 29 -33.26 24.76 -23.70
C THR A 29 -32.02 24.13 -23.07
N ILE A 30 -30.89 24.85 -23.06
CA ILE A 30 -29.62 24.36 -22.47
C ILE A 30 -29.79 24.08 -20.97
N ILE A 31 -30.46 24.98 -20.23
CA ILE A 31 -30.71 24.82 -18.79
C ILE A 31 -31.65 23.63 -18.52
N ALA A 32 -32.75 23.51 -19.27
CA ALA A 32 -33.71 22.40 -19.11
C ALA A 32 -33.07 21.02 -19.42
N ASP A 33 -32.34 20.92 -20.54
CA ASP A 33 -31.66 19.69 -20.96
C ASP A 33 -30.58 19.27 -19.95
N ALA A 34 -29.92 20.22 -19.29
CA ALA A 34 -28.92 19.96 -18.26
C ALA A 34 -29.55 19.54 -16.93
N LEU A 35 -30.61 20.23 -16.48
CA LEU A 35 -31.37 19.87 -15.27
C LEU A 35 -31.96 18.45 -15.38
N ALA A 36 -32.44 18.06 -16.56
CA ALA A 36 -32.97 16.72 -16.82
C ALA A 36 -31.89 15.60 -16.82
N GLN A 37 -30.60 15.96 -16.85
CA GLN A 37 -29.46 15.04 -16.90
C GLN A 37 -28.52 15.14 -15.67
N PHE A 38 -28.90 15.91 -14.64
CA PHE A 38 -28.15 15.99 -13.39
C PHE A 38 -28.83 15.19 -12.25
N PRO A 39 -28.07 14.43 -11.43
CA PRO A 39 -26.61 14.25 -11.47
C PRO A 39 -26.14 13.42 -12.67
N ALA A 40 -24.99 13.79 -13.24
CA ALA A 40 -24.47 13.16 -14.46
C ALA A 40 -23.89 11.76 -14.17
N GLU A 41 -24.09 10.82 -15.09
CA GLU A 41 -23.69 9.41 -14.92
C GLU A 41 -22.17 9.20 -14.88
N ASN A 42 -21.42 10.08 -15.53
CA ASN A 42 -19.96 9.96 -15.69
C ASN A 42 -19.28 11.30 -15.95
N GLN A 43 -17.95 11.35 -15.73
CA GLN A 43 -17.13 12.57 -15.86
C GLN A 43 -17.19 13.21 -17.25
N LYS A 44 -17.36 12.42 -18.33
CA LYS A 44 -17.43 12.94 -19.70
C LYS A 44 -18.75 13.69 -19.93
N GLN A 45 -19.87 13.11 -19.48
CA GLN A 45 -21.17 13.78 -19.51
C GLN A 45 -21.16 15.03 -18.62
N TYR A 46 -20.65 14.92 -17.39
CA TYR A 46 -20.51 16.05 -16.45
C TYR A 46 -19.75 17.23 -17.07
N ASN A 47 -18.58 16.97 -17.66
CA ASN A 47 -17.77 18.00 -18.32
C ASN A 47 -18.49 18.61 -19.54
N SER A 48 -19.24 17.81 -20.31
CA SER A 48 -19.99 18.29 -21.47
C SER A 48 -21.15 19.19 -21.05
N LEU A 49 -21.98 18.72 -20.10
CA LEU A 49 -23.12 19.48 -19.58
C LEU A 49 -22.68 20.81 -18.97
N LEU A 50 -21.57 20.85 -18.22
CA LEU A 50 -21.05 22.09 -17.65
C LEU A 50 -20.32 22.98 -18.68
N THR A 51 -19.82 22.43 -19.78
CA THR A 51 -19.34 23.24 -20.92
C THR A 51 -20.51 23.98 -21.58
N ASP A 52 -21.59 23.25 -21.90
CA ASP A 52 -22.83 23.83 -22.44
C ASP A 52 -23.43 24.85 -21.46
N LEU A 53 -23.62 24.47 -20.20
CA LEU A 53 -24.26 25.30 -19.18
C LEU A 53 -23.46 26.59 -18.93
N THR A 54 -22.13 26.49 -18.72
CA THR A 54 -21.29 27.69 -18.50
C THR A 54 -21.14 28.58 -19.74
N SER A 55 -21.53 28.13 -20.93
CA SER A 55 -21.60 28.99 -22.13
C SER A 55 -22.75 30.01 -22.07
N THR A 56 -23.79 29.76 -21.28
CA THR A 56 -24.95 30.66 -21.13
C THR A 56 -24.68 31.91 -20.28
N GLY A 57 -23.48 32.03 -19.69
CA GLY A 57 -23.02 33.25 -19.02
C GLY A 57 -23.82 33.64 -17.77
N GLU A 58 -23.83 34.94 -17.48
CA GLU A 58 -24.46 35.49 -16.26
C GLU A 58 -25.97 35.23 -16.22
N GLU A 59 -26.67 35.47 -17.34
CA GLU A 59 -28.12 35.34 -17.46
C GLU A 59 -28.58 33.90 -17.21
N GLY A 60 -27.86 32.91 -17.74
CA GLY A 60 -28.19 31.51 -17.55
C GLY A 60 -27.97 31.02 -16.12
N LEU A 61 -26.94 31.50 -15.44
CA LEU A 61 -26.74 31.20 -14.01
C LEU A 61 -27.79 31.91 -13.14
N LEU A 62 -28.15 33.16 -13.45
CA LEU A 62 -29.25 33.88 -12.79
C LEU A 62 -30.59 33.16 -12.98
N SER A 63 -30.87 32.69 -14.20
CA SER A 63 -32.06 31.89 -14.53
C SER A 63 -32.07 30.58 -13.74
N LEU A 64 -30.95 29.84 -13.71
CA LEU A 64 -30.80 28.60 -12.94
C LEU A 64 -31.00 28.80 -11.43
N ILE A 65 -30.51 29.90 -10.86
CA ILE A 65 -30.78 30.29 -9.46
C ILE A 65 -32.27 30.64 -9.27
N GLY A 66 -32.90 31.28 -10.25
CA GLY A 66 -34.33 31.59 -10.26
C GLY A 66 -35.26 30.37 -10.26
N HIS A 67 -34.76 29.18 -10.58
CA HIS A 67 -35.49 27.91 -10.46
C HIS A 67 -35.36 27.25 -9.06
N LEU A 68 -34.61 27.85 -8.12
CA LEU A 68 -34.53 27.36 -6.74
C LEU A 68 -35.81 27.69 -5.96
N ASN A 69 -36.41 26.66 -5.39
CA ASN A 69 -37.63 26.76 -4.59
C ASN A 69 -37.31 26.96 -3.11
N PRO A 70 -38.10 27.77 -2.37
CA PRO A 70 -38.02 27.84 -0.92
C PRO A 70 -38.19 26.47 -0.25
N PRO A 71 -37.58 26.24 0.93
CA PRO A 71 -37.63 24.95 1.62
C PRO A 71 -39.05 24.41 1.80
N GLY A 72 -39.23 23.12 1.51
CA GLY A 72 -40.50 22.42 1.68
C GLY A 72 -41.56 22.65 0.59
N LYS A 73 -41.25 23.35 -0.50
CA LYS A 73 -42.12 23.44 -1.68
C LYS A 73 -41.85 22.34 -2.71
N ASP A 74 -40.62 22.29 -3.24
CA ASP A 74 -40.21 21.41 -4.34
C ASP A 74 -38.74 20.97 -4.19
N ASN A 75 -38.32 19.99 -4.99
CA ASN A 75 -36.97 19.42 -4.92
C ASN A 75 -35.94 20.23 -5.75
N ASN A 76 -34.99 20.87 -5.06
CA ASN A 76 -33.92 21.65 -5.70
C ASN A 76 -32.70 20.83 -6.17
N ALA A 77 -32.60 19.53 -5.87
CA ALA A 77 -31.35 18.77 -5.95
C ALA A 77 -30.64 18.86 -7.32
N ALA A 78 -31.37 18.82 -8.45
CA ALA A 78 -30.79 18.97 -9.78
C ALA A 78 -30.22 20.38 -10.04
N ALA A 79 -30.91 21.42 -9.56
CA ALA A 79 -30.45 22.81 -9.67
C ALA A 79 -29.28 23.10 -8.72
N GLU A 80 -29.32 22.62 -7.48
CA GLU A 80 -28.21 22.75 -6.53
C GLU A 80 -26.96 22.00 -6.98
N TYR A 81 -27.12 20.83 -7.62
CA TYR A 81 -26.05 20.10 -8.29
C TYR A 81 -25.50 20.89 -9.48
N ALA A 82 -26.37 21.41 -10.36
CA ALA A 82 -25.97 22.19 -11.54
C ALA A 82 -25.20 23.48 -11.17
N ILE A 83 -25.71 24.24 -10.19
CA ILE A 83 -25.08 25.47 -9.68
C ILE A 83 -23.76 25.13 -8.98
N SER A 84 -23.72 24.09 -8.15
CA SER A 84 -22.47 23.65 -7.52
C SER A 84 -21.45 23.18 -8.55
N GLY A 85 -21.88 22.45 -9.58
CA GLY A 85 -21.05 22.01 -10.69
C GLY A 85 -20.46 23.19 -11.45
N TRP A 86 -21.30 24.17 -11.81
CA TRP A 86 -20.87 25.44 -12.42
C TRP A 86 -19.77 26.10 -11.59
N THR A 87 -20.00 26.31 -10.28
CA THR A 87 -19.03 26.98 -9.38
C THR A 87 -17.65 26.34 -9.43
N HIS A 88 -17.55 25.00 -9.31
CA HIS A 88 -16.27 24.31 -9.35
C HIS A 88 -15.65 24.30 -10.75
N PHE A 89 -16.46 24.17 -11.81
CA PHE A 89 -15.99 24.13 -13.20
C PHE A 89 -15.38 25.46 -13.65
N VAL A 90 -15.92 26.60 -13.19
CA VAL A 90 -15.38 27.93 -13.50
C VAL A 90 -14.29 28.42 -12.54
N ALA A 91 -14.06 27.76 -11.40
CA ALA A 91 -13.18 28.27 -10.33
C ALA A 91 -11.72 28.56 -10.78
N ASN A 92 -11.24 27.86 -11.81
CA ASN A 92 -9.89 28.00 -12.37
C ASN A 92 -9.83 28.87 -13.65
N ASP A 93 -10.97 29.39 -14.15
CA ASP A 93 -11.07 30.30 -15.30
C ASP A 93 -11.37 31.71 -14.78
N PRO A 94 -10.39 32.64 -14.74
CA PRO A 94 -10.59 33.96 -14.13
C PRO A 94 -11.74 34.78 -14.75
N ALA A 95 -12.04 34.60 -16.04
CA ALA A 95 -13.11 35.32 -16.71
C ALA A 95 -14.47 34.73 -16.33
N LYS A 96 -14.67 33.42 -16.51
CA LYS A 96 -15.94 32.75 -16.14
C LYS A 96 -16.20 32.79 -14.64
N ARG A 97 -15.16 32.76 -13.81
CA ARG A 97 -15.26 32.95 -12.36
C ARG A 97 -15.80 34.32 -12.00
N THR A 98 -15.32 35.37 -12.67
CA THR A 98 -15.80 36.75 -12.45
C THR A 98 -17.25 36.91 -12.88
N VAL A 99 -17.65 36.30 -14.01
CA VAL A 99 -19.06 36.26 -14.46
C VAL A 99 -19.95 35.52 -13.45
N ALA A 100 -19.51 34.37 -12.94
CA ALA A 100 -20.28 33.59 -11.96
C ALA A 100 -20.38 34.30 -10.60
N ALA A 101 -19.32 34.99 -10.15
CA ALA A 101 -19.37 35.83 -8.96
C ALA A 101 -20.39 36.97 -9.13
N GLY A 102 -20.35 37.71 -10.24
CA GLY A 102 -21.31 38.78 -10.53
C GLY A 102 -22.76 38.30 -10.61
N ALA A 103 -23.01 37.09 -11.14
CA ALA A 103 -24.32 36.45 -11.10
C ALA A 103 -24.80 36.18 -9.66
N TYR A 104 -23.94 35.64 -8.79
CA TYR A 104 -24.27 35.43 -7.38
C TYR A 104 -24.51 36.76 -6.63
N GLU A 105 -23.71 37.79 -6.89
CA GLU A 105 -23.89 39.12 -6.29
C GLU A 105 -25.23 39.75 -6.72
N LYS A 106 -25.60 39.64 -8.00
CA LYS A 106 -26.91 40.06 -8.53
C LYS A 106 -28.08 39.24 -7.96
N ALA A 107 -27.90 37.93 -7.78
CA ALA A 107 -28.90 37.06 -7.17
C ALA A 107 -29.17 37.40 -5.69
N LEU A 108 -28.13 37.77 -4.93
CA LEU A 108 -28.28 38.15 -3.51
C LEU A 108 -29.16 39.39 -3.29
N GLN A 109 -29.26 40.29 -4.29
CA GLN A 109 -30.15 41.45 -4.27
C GLN A 109 -31.63 41.11 -4.54
N GLN A 110 -31.94 39.91 -5.05
CA GLN A 110 -33.32 39.49 -5.32
C GLN A 110 -34.07 39.09 -4.03
N PRO A 111 -35.41 39.10 -4.01
CA PRO A 111 -36.23 38.72 -2.84
C PRO A 111 -36.33 37.19 -2.65
N PHE A 112 -35.20 36.48 -2.72
CA PHE A 112 -35.12 35.04 -2.40
C PHE A 112 -35.25 34.75 -0.90
N ASP A 113 -35.69 33.54 -0.57
CA ASP A 113 -35.71 33.00 0.80
C ASP A 113 -34.29 32.93 1.41
N ALA A 114 -34.22 32.98 2.74
CA ALA A 114 -32.96 32.93 3.48
C ALA A 114 -32.11 31.69 3.17
N GLU A 115 -32.70 30.49 2.98
CA GLU A 115 -31.88 29.30 2.68
C GLU A 115 -31.30 29.32 1.26
N ILE A 116 -32.03 29.92 0.31
CA ILE A 116 -31.52 30.18 -1.04
C ILE A 116 -30.38 31.20 -0.99
N LYS A 117 -30.52 32.29 -0.23
CA LYS A 117 -29.43 33.26 -0.03
C LYS A 117 -28.22 32.64 0.67
N ALA A 118 -28.44 31.82 1.70
CA ALA A 118 -27.37 31.06 2.37
C ALA A 118 -26.65 30.10 1.42
N PHE A 119 -27.38 29.44 0.51
CA PHE A 119 -26.76 28.63 -0.55
C PHE A 119 -25.94 29.49 -1.52
N ILE A 120 -26.46 30.61 -2.00
CA ILE A 120 -25.73 31.54 -2.88
C ILE A 120 -24.45 32.08 -2.21
N LEU A 121 -24.53 32.50 -0.93
CA LEU A 121 -23.37 32.92 -0.13
C LEU A 121 -22.30 31.82 -0.07
N ARG A 122 -22.71 30.56 0.17
CA ARG A 122 -21.81 29.39 0.19
C ARG A 122 -21.21 29.05 -1.18
N GLN A 123 -21.85 29.39 -2.31
CA GLN A 123 -21.25 29.25 -3.64
C GLN A 123 -20.30 30.40 -3.95
N LEU A 124 -20.70 31.64 -3.65
CA LEU A 124 -19.87 32.83 -3.81
C LEU A 124 -18.57 32.72 -3.00
N GLY A 125 -18.61 32.20 -1.77
CA GLY A 125 -17.43 31.96 -0.95
C GLY A 125 -16.36 31.05 -1.59
N LYS A 126 -16.74 30.14 -2.51
CA LYS A 126 -15.80 29.23 -3.19
C LYS A 126 -15.02 29.88 -4.34
N ILE A 127 -15.54 30.98 -4.89
CA ILE A 127 -15.00 31.64 -6.10
C ILE A 127 -14.78 33.15 -5.97
N GLY A 128 -15.23 33.72 -4.85
CA GLY A 128 -15.12 35.14 -4.51
C GLY A 128 -13.69 35.60 -4.31
N ASN A 129 -13.52 36.91 -4.18
CA ASN A 129 -12.23 37.57 -4.01
C ASN A 129 -12.45 38.95 -3.37
N ASP A 130 -11.40 39.76 -3.26
CA ASP A 130 -11.47 41.10 -2.66
C ASP A 130 -12.60 41.99 -3.19
N ASN A 131 -12.99 41.86 -4.46
CA ASN A 131 -14.06 42.66 -5.07
C ASN A 131 -15.45 42.28 -4.51
N THR A 132 -15.66 41.01 -4.13
CA THR A 132 -16.95 40.49 -3.68
C THR A 132 -17.24 40.73 -2.20
N ILE A 133 -16.28 41.30 -1.46
CA ILE A 133 -16.39 41.54 -0.01
C ILE A 133 -17.59 42.42 0.33
N SER A 134 -17.78 43.53 -0.40
CA SER A 134 -18.87 44.49 -0.16
C SER A 134 -20.25 43.84 -0.26
N SER A 135 -20.42 42.91 -1.20
CA SER A 135 -21.66 42.15 -1.42
C SER A 135 -21.93 41.10 -0.33
N LEU A 136 -20.88 40.61 0.35
CA LEU A 136 -21.00 39.71 1.51
C LEU A 136 -21.28 40.50 2.80
N THR A 137 -20.67 41.68 2.98
CA THR A 137 -20.78 42.45 4.23
C THR A 137 -22.20 42.88 4.60
N GLY A 138 -23.08 43.07 3.62
CA GLY A 138 -24.48 43.44 3.87
C GLY A 138 -25.28 42.39 4.66
N PHE A 139 -24.83 41.12 4.66
CA PHE A 139 -25.51 40.00 5.31
C PHE A 139 -24.94 39.68 6.71
N LEU A 140 -23.85 40.32 7.14
CA LEU A 140 -23.19 40.02 8.42
C LEU A 140 -24.01 40.43 9.66
N ASN A 141 -25.02 41.31 9.50
CA ASN A 141 -25.92 41.72 10.57
C ASN A 141 -27.33 41.08 10.47
N ASP A 142 -27.51 40.11 9.59
CA ASP A 142 -28.73 39.28 9.51
C ASP A 142 -28.53 38.01 10.35
N GLU A 143 -29.47 37.69 11.24
CA GLU A 143 -29.30 36.58 12.19
C GLU A 143 -29.25 35.20 11.49
N ARG A 144 -29.94 35.02 10.36
CA ARG A 144 -29.94 33.78 9.57
C ARG A 144 -28.83 33.73 8.51
N LEU A 145 -28.35 34.88 8.04
CA LEU A 145 -27.36 34.96 6.95
C LEU A 145 -25.94 35.32 7.42
N SER A 146 -25.77 35.73 8.68
CA SER A 146 -24.46 36.14 9.24
C SER A 146 -23.40 35.04 9.18
N ASP A 147 -23.71 33.80 9.56
CA ASP A 147 -22.76 32.68 9.46
C ASP A 147 -22.34 32.36 7.99
N PRO A 148 -23.25 32.07 7.04
CA PRO A 148 -22.84 31.76 5.67
C PRO A 148 -22.16 32.95 4.97
N ALA A 149 -22.47 34.20 5.34
CA ALA A 149 -21.75 35.38 4.85
C ALA A 149 -20.35 35.51 5.48
N ALA A 150 -20.21 35.22 6.77
CA ALA A 150 -18.92 35.25 7.46
C ALA A 150 -17.99 34.14 6.96
N GLN A 151 -18.51 32.92 6.77
CA GLN A 151 -17.79 31.78 6.20
C GLN A 151 -17.38 32.00 4.74
N ALA A 152 -18.17 32.74 3.96
CA ALA A 152 -17.76 33.19 2.63
C ALA A 152 -16.58 34.18 2.67
N LEU A 153 -16.53 35.08 3.67
CA LEU A 153 -15.39 35.98 3.89
C LEU A 153 -14.14 35.25 4.39
N VAL A 154 -14.28 34.24 5.25
CA VAL A 154 -13.16 33.34 5.63
C VAL A 154 -12.59 32.65 4.39
N SER A 155 -13.47 32.16 3.52
CA SER A 155 -13.08 31.43 2.29
C SER A 155 -12.31 32.28 1.28
N ILE A 156 -12.49 33.61 1.28
CA ILE A 156 -11.71 34.57 0.46
C ILE A 156 -10.25 34.68 0.93
N ARG A 157 -9.94 34.35 2.19
CA ARG A 157 -8.57 34.30 2.76
C ARG A 157 -7.75 35.58 2.59
N SER A 158 -8.39 36.76 2.61
CA SER A 158 -7.71 38.05 2.49
C SER A 158 -7.79 38.91 3.75
N GLY A 159 -6.78 39.76 3.96
CA GLY A 159 -6.77 40.72 5.08
C GLY A 159 -7.89 41.76 5.01
N LYS A 160 -8.45 42.04 3.82
CA LYS A 160 -9.63 42.90 3.67
C LYS A 160 -10.89 42.19 4.15
N ALA A 161 -11.05 40.90 3.83
CA ALA A 161 -12.20 40.11 4.29
C ALA A 161 -12.19 39.96 5.82
N ALA A 162 -11.02 39.72 6.42
CA ALA A 162 -10.86 39.68 7.87
C ALA A 162 -11.08 41.05 8.54
N GLN A 163 -10.63 42.15 7.94
CA GLN A 163 -10.96 43.50 8.43
C GLN A 163 -12.46 43.80 8.34
N ALA A 164 -13.15 43.30 7.31
CA ALA A 164 -14.60 43.46 7.18
C ALA A 164 -15.37 42.70 8.30
N LEU A 165 -14.96 41.47 8.61
CA LEU A 165 -15.46 40.71 9.76
C LEU A 165 -15.23 41.45 11.08
N LEU A 166 -14.06 42.08 11.26
CA LEU A 166 -13.72 42.87 12.46
C LEU A 166 -14.62 44.12 12.60
N THR A 167 -14.87 44.84 11.51
CA THR A 167 -15.76 46.01 11.49
C THR A 167 -17.22 45.63 11.79
N ALA A 168 -17.67 44.47 11.30
CA ALA A 168 -18.97 43.91 11.68
C ALA A 168 -19.01 43.54 13.17
N LEU A 169 -17.97 42.89 13.70
CA LEU A 169 -17.93 42.48 15.11
C LEU A 169 -18.03 43.66 16.09
N THR A 170 -17.44 44.81 15.75
CA THR A 170 -17.54 46.03 16.56
C THR A 170 -18.90 46.75 16.50
N THR A 171 -19.77 46.37 15.56
CA THR A 171 -21.10 46.98 15.36
C THR A 171 -22.27 46.01 15.61
N ALA A 172 -22.00 44.71 15.69
CA ALA A 172 -23.00 43.67 15.92
C ALA A 172 -23.77 43.84 17.24
N SER A 173 -25.10 43.67 17.17
CA SER A 173 -26.01 43.78 18.32
C SER A 173 -26.33 42.42 18.96
N SER A 174 -26.75 41.42 18.16
CA SER A 174 -27.12 40.08 18.66
C SER A 174 -25.91 39.28 19.17
N PRO A 175 -26.05 38.52 20.29
CA PRO A 175 -25.06 37.52 20.72
C PRO A 175 -24.80 36.43 19.67
N GLU A 176 -25.80 36.06 18.85
CA GLU A 176 -25.65 35.04 17.81
C GLU A 176 -24.71 35.51 16.70
N ILE A 177 -24.98 36.71 16.17
CA ILE A 177 -24.13 37.37 15.16
C ILE A 177 -22.69 37.54 15.70
N LYS A 178 -22.53 37.89 16.99
CA LYS A 178 -21.21 37.94 17.63
C LYS A 178 -20.51 36.58 17.66
N ARG A 179 -21.20 35.47 17.99
CA ARG A 179 -20.63 34.12 17.92
C ARG A 179 -20.11 33.79 16.52
N HIS A 180 -20.91 34.03 15.48
CA HIS A 180 -20.53 33.77 14.09
C HIS A 180 -19.28 34.58 13.67
N LEU A 181 -19.26 35.88 13.98
CA LEU A 181 -18.15 36.77 13.63
C LEU A 181 -16.87 36.49 14.43
N VAL A 182 -16.97 36.13 15.71
CA VAL A 182 -15.81 35.71 16.53
C VAL A 182 -15.22 34.41 15.99
N ASN A 183 -16.05 33.42 15.69
CA ASN A 183 -15.60 32.15 15.11
C ASN A 183 -14.89 32.38 13.77
N ALA A 184 -15.51 33.11 12.85
CA ALA A 184 -14.94 33.44 11.55
C ALA A 184 -13.59 34.18 11.66
N LEU A 185 -13.47 35.17 12.56
CA LEU A 185 -12.19 35.83 12.83
C LEU A 185 -11.14 34.85 13.40
N GLY A 186 -11.56 33.94 14.26
CA GLY A 186 -10.73 32.82 14.75
C GLY A 186 -10.22 31.91 13.63
N GLU A 187 -11.01 31.66 12.60
CA GLU A 187 -10.58 30.91 11.41
C GLU A 187 -9.64 31.70 10.50
N THR A 188 -9.79 33.02 10.38
CA THR A 188 -8.87 33.86 9.58
C THR A 188 -7.46 34.01 10.18
N GLY A 189 -7.29 33.80 11.49
CA GLY A 189 -6.03 34.05 12.20
C GLY A 189 -5.61 35.53 12.26
N TYR A 190 -6.50 36.46 11.93
CA TYR A 190 -6.21 37.89 11.75
C TYR A 190 -5.89 38.62 13.06
N SER A 191 -4.61 38.78 13.37
CA SER A 191 -4.13 39.36 14.64
C SER A 191 -4.68 40.74 15.03
N PRO A 192 -5.00 41.68 14.10
CA PRO A 192 -5.62 42.95 14.47
C PRO A 192 -6.99 42.83 15.15
N ALA A 193 -7.64 41.65 15.14
CA ALA A 193 -8.87 41.39 15.90
C ALA A 193 -8.64 41.20 17.41
N GLU A 194 -7.40 40.94 17.86
CA GLU A 194 -7.05 40.67 19.27
C GLU A 194 -7.68 41.66 20.28
N PRO A 195 -7.61 43.00 20.10
CA PRO A 195 -8.16 43.93 21.08
C PRO A 195 -9.69 43.86 21.21
N ALA A 196 -10.41 43.63 20.10
CA ALA A 196 -11.86 43.48 20.10
C ALA A 196 -12.29 42.17 20.77
N LEU A 197 -11.58 41.08 20.47
CA LEU A 197 -11.82 39.76 21.09
C LEU A 197 -11.53 39.77 22.60
N LEU A 198 -10.47 40.45 23.05
CA LEU A 198 -10.19 40.63 24.47
C LEU A 198 -11.23 41.51 25.18
N THR A 199 -11.76 42.53 24.48
CA THR A 199 -12.83 43.38 25.00
C THR A 199 -14.13 42.59 25.18
N LEU A 200 -14.49 41.73 24.22
CA LEU A 200 -15.66 40.85 24.32
C LEU A 200 -15.50 39.78 25.41
N LEU A 201 -14.31 39.21 25.57
CA LEU A 201 -14.02 38.27 26.66
C LEU A 201 -14.18 38.91 28.05
N ALA A 202 -13.85 40.20 28.19
CA ALA A 202 -14.09 40.94 29.43
C ALA A 202 -15.58 41.25 29.69
N GLN A 203 -16.45 41.13 28.69
CA GLN A 203 -17.89 41.38 28.77
C GLN A 203 -18.70 40.08 28.96
N ASN A 204 -18.42 39.03 28.19
CA ASN A 204 -19.15 37.76 28.21
C ASN A 204 -18.68 36.83 29.34
N SER A 205 -19.01 37.17 30.58
CA SER A 205 -18.36 36.57 31.76
C SER A 205 -18.83 35.17 32.21
N GLN A 206 -19.93 34.59 31.68
CA GLN A 206 -20.55 33.39 32.29
C GLN A 206 -20.80 32.15 31.38
N ASP A 207 -21.08 32.28 30.08
CA ASP A 207 -21.38 31.10 29.25
C ASP A 207 -20.10 30.40 28.75
N ASN A 208 -20.00 29.09 28.96
CA ASN A 208 -18.85 28.28 28.57
C ASN A 208 -18.72 28.10 27.05
N ASN A 209 -19.81 28.15 26.29
CA ASN A 209 -19.78 28.04 24.82
C ASN A 209 -19.24 29.35 24.20
N ASP A 210 -19.72 30.50 24.67
CA ASP A 210 -19.20 31.82 24.27
C ASP A 210 -17.71 31.95 24.62
N ARG A 211 -17.33 31.57 25.85
CA ARG A 211 -15.93 31.50 26.28
C ARG A 211 -15.10 30.61 25.35
N LYS A 212 -15.60 29.43 24.97
CA LYS A 212 -14.89 28.53 24.05
C LYS A 212 -14.57 29.21 22.73
N VAL A 213 -15.60 29.79 22.11
CA VAL A 213 -15.49 30.47 20.80
C VAL A 213 -14.51 31.65 20.89
N LEU A 214 -14.57 32.45 21.98
CA LEU A 214 -13.63 33.53 22.25
C LEU A 214 -12.20 33.03 22.52
N TYR A 215 -12.01 31.98 23.31
CA TYR A 215 -10.69 31.41 23.62
C TYR A 215 -10.04 30.78 22.38
N THR A 216 -10.78 30.03 21.56
CA THR A 216 -10.30 29.50 20.27
C THR A 216 -9.92 30.66 19.32
N ALA A 217 -10.76 31.69 19.21
CA ALA A 217 -10.44 32.86 18.39
C ALA A 217 -9.19 33.60 18.89
N LEU A 218 -9.02 33.76 20.21
CA LEU A 218 -7.85 34.38 20.83
C LEU A 218 -6.58 33.51 20.72
N ALA A 219 -6.69 32.19 20.61
CA ALA A 219 -5.54 31.31 20.36
C ALA A 219 -5.01 31.46 18.92
N ASN A 220 -5.92 31.64 17.96
CA ASN A 220 -5.60 31.73 16.53
C ASN A 220 -5.26 33.15 16.06
N THR A 221 -5.82 34.20 16.69
CA THR A 221 -5.55 35.61 16.35
C THR A 221 -4.61 36.28 17.36
N GLY A 222 -4.69 35.95 18.65
CA GLY A 222 -3.99 36.64 19.72
C GLY A 222 -2.46 36.67 19.57
N THR A 223 -1.85 37.72 20.08
CA THR A 223 -0.41 37.90 20.19
C THR A 223 -0.01 37.77 21.67
N LYS A 224 1.03 38.48 22.11
CA LYS A 224 1.46 38.55 23.51
C LYS A 224 0.41 39.15 24.48
N GLN A 225 -0.64 39.81 23.99
CA GLN A 225 -1.65 40.44 24.85
C GLN A 225 -2.63 39.39 25.40
N SER A 226 -3.12 38.50 24.53
CA SER A 226 -3.99 37.36 24.89
C SER A 226 -3.36 36.38 25.89
N VAL A 227 -2.03 36.30 25.95
CA VAL A 227 -1.29 35.40 26.84
C VAL A 227 -1.67 35.58 28.31
N LYS A 228 -1.98 36.80 28.77
CA LYS A 228 -2.42 36.99 30.17
C LYS A 228 -3.78 36.34 30.40
N ALA A 229 -4.76 36.63 29.54
CA ALA A 229 -6.13 36.14 29.67
C ALA A 229 -6.20 34.61 29.60
N LEU A 230 -5.61 34.00 28.56
CA LEU A 230 -5.65 32.54 28.39
C LEU A 230 -4.85 31.81 29.49
N ARG A 231 -3.72 32.36 29.97
CA ARG A 231 -3.00 31.79 31.12
C ARG A 231 -3.85 31.78 32.38
N THR A 232 -4.55 32.89 32.68
CA THR A 232 -5.39 32.99 33.88
C THR A 232 -6.58 32.02 33.79
N ALA A 233 -7.28 31.96 32.66
CA ALA A 233 -8.37 31.00 32.46
C ALA A 233 -7.88 29.54 32.56
N ALA A 234 -6.71 29.20 32.00
CA ALA A 234 -6.10 27.89 32.16
C ALA A 234 -5.68 27.60 33.61
N GLN A 235 -5.29 28.60 34.41
CA GLN A 235 -5.00 28.45 35.83
C GLN A 235 -6.27 28.21 36.66
N GLU A 236 -7.35 28.94 36.37
CA GLU A 236 -8.67 28.80 37.01
C GLU A 236 -9.29 27.43 36.71
N ALA A 237 -9.11 26.90 35.49
CA ALA A 237 -9.46 25.55 35.11
C ALA A 237 -8.57 24.45 35.75
N GLY A 238 -7.59 24.80 36.61
CA GLY A 238 -6.62 23.83 37.15
C GLY A 238 -5.76 23.16 36.08
N TYR A 239 -5.59 23.83 34.94
CA TYR A 239 -5.05 23.31 33.68
C TYR A 239 -5.82 22.11 33.09
N ALA A 240 -7.07 21.85 33.50
CA ALA A 240 -7.92 20.82 32.90
C ALA A 240 -8.39 21.20 31.48
N TYR A 241 -8.73 20.19 30.68
CA TYR A 241 -9.48 20.38 29.43
C TYR A 241 -10.96 20.44 29.75
N THR A 242 -11.42 21.64 30.09
CA THR A 242 -12.81 21.98 30.43
C THR A 242 -13.66 22.20 29.16
N LYS A 243 -14.98 22.38 29.31
CA LYS A 243 -15.90 22.58 28.16
C LYS A 243 -15.55 23.82 27.31
N ASP A 244 -15.03 24.86 27.95
CA ASP A 244 -14.54 26.10 27.33
C ASP A 244 -13.10 25.98 26.77
N ASP A 245 -12.38 24.90 27.06
CA ASP A 245 -11.03 24.60 26.56
C ASP A 245 -9.99 25.75 26.71
N ALA A 246 -10.05 26.46 27.83
CA ALA A 246 -9.08 27.51 28.16
C ALA A 246 -7.62 27.02 28.11
N THR A 247 -7.39 25.76 28.52
CA THR A 247 -6.07 25.11 28.48
C THR A 247 -5.59 24.84 27.06
N GLY A 248 -6.42 24.24 26.19
CA GLY A 248 -6.06 23.99 24.78
C GLY A 248 -5.83 25.28 24.00
N ALA A 249 -6.64 26.32 24.26
CA ALA A 249 -6.44 27.66 23.73
C ALA A 249 -5.11 28.29 24.17
N TYR A 250 -4.77 28.20 25.46
CA TYR A 250 -3.49 28.70 25.98
C TYR A 250 -2.29 27.96 25.36
N VAL A 251 -2.35 26.63 25.27
CA VAL A 251 -1.31 25.81 24.62
C VAL A 251 -1.13 26.19 23.14
N THR A 252 -2.24 26.31 22.40
CA THR A 252 -2.24 26.69 20.99
C THR A 252 -1.64 28.09 20.78
N LEU A 253 -1.96 29.05 21.65
CA LEU A 253 -1.35 30.39 21.61
C LEU A 253 0.17 30.33 21.80
N ILE A 254 0.67 29.60 22.81
CA ILE A 254 2.13 29.50 23.04
C ILE A 254 2.82 28.83 21.83
N ALA A 255 2.26 27.73 21.32
CA ALA A 255 2.82 27.01 20.18
C ALA A 255 2.88 27.89 18.91
N ARG A 256 1.83 28.68 18.65
CA ARG A 256 1.78 29.62 17.52
C ARG A 256 2.73 30.82 17.71
N LEU A 257 2.89 31.31 18.94
CA LEU A 257 3.89 32.33 19.28
C LEU A 257 5.32 31.83 19.08
N ALA A 258 5.59 30.52 19.07
CA ALA A 258 6.95 30.01 18.85
C ALA A 258 7.56 30.41 17.49
N SER A 259 6.73 30.75 16.51
CA SER A 259 7.16 31.29 15.21
C SER A 259 7.14 32.82 15.14
N THR A 260 6.29 33.52 15.91
CA THR A 260 6.04 34.97 15.75
C THR A 260 6.58 35.84 16.89
N ASP A 261 6.65 35.33 18.12
CA ASP A 261 7.37 35.91 19.26
C ASP A 261 8.03 34.78 20.08
N PRO A 262 9.17 34.24 19.61
CA PRO A 262 9.86 33.13 20.27
C PRO A 262 10.24 33.43 21.74
N LYS A 263 10.42 34.70 22.11
CA LYS A 263 10.79 35.11 23.48
C LYS A 263 9.60 34.98 24.43
N THR A 264 8.42 35.44 24.00
CA THR A 264 7.18 35.22 24.77
C THR A 264 6.85 33.73 24.83
N ALA A 265 6.95 33.00 23.71
CA ALA A 265 6.73 31.55 23.70
C ALA A 265 7.66 30.79 24.66
N GLN A 266 8.98 31.09 24.66
CA GLN A 266 9.96 30.46 25.57
C GLN A 266 9.60 30.66 27.04
N LYS A 267 9.25 31.89 27.42
CA LYS A 267 8.86 32.23 28.80
C LYS A 267 7.61 31.46 29.22
N GLU A 268 6.59 31.47 28.38
CA GLU A 268 5.24 30.98 28.73
C GLU A 268 5.17 29.45 28.66
N ALA A 269 5.92 28.81 27.74
CA ALA A 269 6.16 27.37 27.77
C ALA A 269 6.97 26.94 29.00
N SER A 270 7.99 27.71 29.39
CA SER A 270 8.77 27.45 30.63
C SER A 270 7.91 27.59 31.89
N GLN A 271 6.90 28.48 31.89
CA GLN A 271 5.94 28.60 32.99
C GLN A 271 4.89 27.49 32.96
N LEU A 272 4.40 27.11 31.78
CA LEU A 272 3.47 25.98 31.61
C LEU A 272 4.11 24.68 32.11
N LEU A 273 5.37 24.40 31.76
CA LEU A 273 6.11 23.22 32.21
C LEU A 273 6.12 23.10 33.75
N LYS A 274 6.61 24.14 34.44
CA LYS A 274 6.68 24.19 35.91
C LYS A 274 5.31 24.05 36.58
N ASN A 275 4.28 24.65 35.98
CA ASN A 275 2.92 24.56 36.52
C ASN A 275 2.31 23.17 36.28
N ALA A 276 2.54 22.57 35.12
CA ALA A 276 2.11 21.22 34.79
C ALA A 276 2.77 20.18 35.71
N GLU A 277 4.06 20.33 36.00
CA GLU A 277 4.77 19.52 37.02
C GLU A 277 4.11 19.69 38.40
N LYS A 278 3.84 20.94 38.83
CA LYS A 278 3.19 21.22 40.12
C LYS A 278 1.78 20.62 40.26
N VAL A 279 1.01 20.50 39.16
CA VAL A 279 -0.33 19.88 39.15
C VAL A 279 -0.35 18.43 38.63
N ASN A 280 0.83 17.80 38.48
CA ASN A 280 1.00 16.43 37.98
C ASN A 280 0.32 16.14 36.62
N ARG A 281 0.47 17.05 35.65
CA ARG A 281 -0.12 16.95 34.31
C ARG A 281 0.92 16.63 33.24
N GLN A 282 1.19 15.33 33.11
CA GLN A 282 2.24 14.77 32.26
C GLN A 282 2.05 15.08 30.77
N ASP A 283 0.80 15.21 30.31
CA ASP A 283 0.43 15.63 28.96
C ASP A 283 0.85 17.09 28.66
N LEU A 284 0.64 18.00 29.62
CA LEU A 284 1.04 19.40 29.50
C LEU A 284 2.54 19.60 29.72
N LYS A 285 3.16 18.82 30.61
CA LYS A 285 4.62 18.74 30.76
C LYS A 285 5.27 18.37 29.43
N THR A 286 4.81 17.28 28.82
CA THR A 286 5.24 16.81 27.50
C THR A 286 5.05 17.87 26.42
N THR A 287 3.89 18.52 26.38
CA THR A 287 3.54 19.53 25.37
C THR A 287 4.38 20.80 25.52
N ALA A 288 4.56 21.32 26.74
CA ALA A 288 5.43 22.45 27.02
C ALA A 288 6.88 22.16 26.64
N THR A 289 7.40 20.97 26.94
CA THR A 289 8.75 20.57 26.56
C THR A 289 8.93 20.43 25.05
N ARG A 290 7.93 19.91 24.31
CA ARG A 290 7.96 19.91 22.83
C ARG A 290 8.06 21.33 22.25
N ILE A 291 7.31 22.29 22.79
CA ILE A 291 7.39 23.71 22.39
C ILE A 291 8.78 24.28 22.71
N LEU A 292 9.35 23.96 23.88
CA LEU A 292 10.69 24.41 24.27
C LEU A 292 11.80 23.85 23.36
N LEU A 293 11.67 22.62 22.87
CA LEU A 293 12.61 22.02 21.92
C LEU A 293 12.49 22.60 20.50
N SER A 294 11.29 22.98 20.07
CA SER A 294 11.06 23.59 18.75
C SER A 294 11.58 25.02 18.64
N LEU A 295 11.81 25.72 19.76
CA LEU A 295 12.31 27.09 19.75
C LEU A 295 13.78 27.18 19.33
N PRO A 296 14.21 28.25 18.64
CA PRO A 296 15.63 28.50 18.34
C PRO A 296 16.47 28.79 19.59
N ALA A 297 15.87 29.38 20.63
CA ALA A 297 16.55 29.81 21.84
C ALA A 297 16.22 28.91 23.05
N GLY A 298 17.27 28.39 23.70
CA GLY A 298 17.18 27.58 24.92
C GLY A 298 18.28 26.52 25.00
N ASP A 299 18.66 26.10 26.21
CA ASP A 299 19.58 24.96 26.38
C ASP A 299 18.81 23.63 26.21
N LYS A 300 18.73 23.18 24.95
CA LYS A 300 18.10 21.90 24.59
C LYS A 300 18.79 20.71 25.28
N ASN A 301 20.10 20.79 25.49
CA ASN A 301 20.85 19.77 26.23
C ASN A 301 20.46 19.73 27.72
N ALA A 302 20.10 20.86 28.34
CA ALA A 302 19.55 20.88 29.69
C ALA A 302 18.16 20.22 29.77
N ILE A 303 17.31 20.43 28.76
CA ILE A 303 16.00 19.75 28.64
C ILE A 303 16.17 18.23 28.51
N LEU A 304 17.03 17.79 27.60
CA LEU A 304 17.38 16.38 27.42
C LEU A 304 17.92 15.76 28.72
N LYS A 305 18.85 16.44 29.39
CA LYS A 305 19.43 16.03 30.68
C LYS A 305 18.40 15.97 31.82
N ALA A 306 17.32 16.76 31.76
CA ALA A 306 16.20 16.64 32.69
C ALA A 306 15.34 15.41 32.37
N ALA A 307 14.95 15.20 31.11
CA ALA A 307 14.17 14.04 30.69
C ALA A 307 14.87 12.70 30.94
N LEU A 308 16.20 12.63 30.72
CA LEU A 308 17.01 11.45 31.05
C LEU A 308 17.00 11.13 32.56
N LYS A 309 16.72 12.11 33.43
CA LYS A 309 16.61 11.94 34.88
C LYS A 309 15.19 11.72 35.40
N ASP A 310 14.17 11.98 34.59
CA ASP A 310 12.76 12.05 35.01
C ASP A 310 12.17 10.69 35.40
N GLY A 311 12.76 9.59 34.90
CA GLY A 311 12.32 8.22 35.13
C GLY A 311 11.13 7.78 34.26
N ASP A 312 10.25 8.70 33.86
CA ASP A 312 9.14 8.42 32.95
C ASP A 312 9.64 8.14 31.51
N ILE A 313 9.34 6.94 31.02
CA ILE A 313 9.78 6.44 29.71
C ILE A 313 8.97 7.07 28.56
N ALA A 314 7.70 7.42 28.76
CA ALA A 314 6.86 8.05 27.74
C ALA A 314 7.25 9.52 27.53
N TYR A 315 7.53 10.25 28.62
CA TYR A 315 8.09 11.59 28.58
C TYR A 315 9.49 11.58 27.94
N LEU A 316 10.39 10.69 28.37
CA LEU A 316 11.71 10.55 27.76
C LEU A 316 11.63 10.24 26.26
N THR A 317 10.81 9.27 25.85
CA THR A 317 10.64 8.90 24.44
C THR A 317 10.10 10.08 23.63
N THR A 318 9.17 10.86 24.18
CA THR A 318 8.64 12.05 23.50
C THR A 318 9.67 13.17 23.40
N VAL A 319 10.52 13.35 24.42
CA VAL A 319 11.62 14.32 24.39
C VAL A 319 12.71 13.91 23.38
N LEU A 320 13.07 12.62 23.33
CA LEU A 320 14.00 12.07 22.35
C LEU A 320 13.48 12.28 20.92
N ASN A 321 12.22 11.90 20.65
CA ASN A 321 11.58 12.05 19.34
C ASN A 321 11.35 13.52 18.93
N ALA A 322 11.31 14.45 19.88
CA ALA A 322 11.18 15.89 19.64
C ALA A 322 12.51 16.65 19.68
N TYR A 323 13.65 15.97 19.92
CA TYR A 323 14.96 16.61 19.96
C TYR A 323 15.44 16.93 18.54
N PRO A 324 15.70 18.21 18.19
CA PRO A 324 16.23 18.57 16.88
C PRO A 324 17.72 18.22 16.80
N TYR A 325 18.02 16.95 16.53
CA TYR A 325 19.38 16.43 16.50
C TYR A 325 20.11 16.77 15.19
N GLU A 326 20.83 17.89 15.20
CA GLU A 326 21.66 18.35 14.09
C GLU A 326 23.14 17.93 14.29
N LYS A 327 23.36 16.64 14.59
CA LYS A 327 24.67 16.06 14.96
C LYS A 327 25.30 16.69 16.22
N ASP A 328 24.45 17.05 17.19
CA ASP A 328 24.84 17.59 18.50
C ASP A 328 25.64 16.54 19.31
N THR A 329 26.97 16.63 19.28
CA THR A 329 27.86 15.68 19.95
C THR A 329 27.61 15.59 21.45
N LYS A 330 27.25 16.71 22.09
CA LYS A 330 26.95 16.80 23.53
C LYS A 330 25.66 16.06 23.87
N ALA A 331 24.65 16.11 23.00
CA ALA A 331 23.43 15.32 23.17
C ALA A 331 23.73 13.81 23.03
N GLY A 332 24.53 13.44 22.03
CA GLY A 332 25.01 12.06 21.85
C GLY A 332 25.78 11.55 23.07
N GLU A 333 26.74 12.33 23.58
CA GLU A 333 27.50 12.02 24.80
C GLU A 333 26.61 11.86 26.05
N LEU A 334 25.61 12.74 26.24
CA LEU A 334 24.67 12.63 27.35
C LEU A 334 23.84 11.34 27.29
N ILE A 335 23.38 10.97 26.08
CA ILE A 335 22.55 9.78 25.87
C ILE A 335 23.38 8.49 25.96
N VAL A 336 24.60 8.46 25.42
CA VAL A 336 25.56 7.35 25.58
C VAL A 336 25.96 7.19 27.04
N LYS A 337 26.21 8.28 27.76
CA LYS A 337 26.49 8.24 29.20
C LYS A 337 25.31 7.68 30.00
N GLU A 338 24.08 7.99 29.61
CA GLU A 338 22.89 7.44 30.26
C GLU A 338 22.68 5.96 29.89
N LEU A 339 22.97 5.51 28.66
CA LEU A 339 22.95 4.09 28.32
C LEU A 339 23.97 3.29 29.17
N ASN A 340 25.17 3.86 29.32
CA ASN A 340 26.25 3.27 30.13
C ASN A 340 25.97 3.30 31.65
N SER A 341 24.88 3.93 32.11
CA SER A 341 24.46 3.86 33.53
C SER A 341 23.75 2.54 33.87
N GLN A 342 23.46 1.70 32.88
CA GLN A 342 22.60 0.50 32.96
C GLN A 342 21.20 0.82 33.52
N PRO A 343 20.42 1.70 32.83
CA PRO A 343 19.05 2.01 33.22
C PRO A 343 18.10 0.84 32.94
N SER A 344 16.83 0.96 33.32
CA SER A 344 15.82 -0.08 33.07
C SER A 344 15.61 -0.40 31.58
N SER A 345 15.22 -1.63 31.27
CA SER A 345 15.09 -2.16 29.90
C SER A 345 14.35 -1.24 28.93
N GLY A 346 13.20 -0.67 29.36
CA GLY A 346 12.42 0.24 28.51
C GLY A 346 13.15 1.55 28.19
N LYS A 347 13.97 2.04 29.13
CA LYS A 347 14.81 3.24 28.94
C LYS A 347 16.05 2.92 28.08
N GLN A 348 16.68 1.76 28.27
CA GLN A 348 17.72 1.27 27.35
C GLN A 348 17.17 1.14 25.92
N THR A 349 16.00 0.51 25.76
CA THR A 349 15.31 0.31 24.48
C THR A 349 15.04 1.63 23.76
N ALA A 350 14.48 2.63 24.46
CA ALA A 350 14.22 3.96 23.89
C ALA A 350 15.51 4.69 23.48
N ILE A 351 16.55 4.63 24.31
CA ILE A 351 17.86 5.25 24.03
C ILE A 351 18.54 4.57 22.83
N LEU A 352 18.58 3.23 22.79
CA LEU A 352 19.17 2.46 21.71
C LEU A 352 18.53 2.82 20.37
N TYR A 353 17.20 2.73 20.25
CA TYR A 353 16.50 3.06 19.00
C TYR A 353 16.76 4.50 18.53
N TRP A 354 16.82 5.47 19.45
CA TRP A 354 17.15 6.86 19.10
C TRP A 354 18.58 6.99 18.54
N LEU A 355 19.57 6.37 19.20
CA LEU A 355 20.97 6.36 18.75
C LEU A 355 21.11 5.70 17.35
N GLY A 356 20.33 4.65 17.08
CA GLY A 356 20.25 4.02 15.77
C GLY A 356 19.60 4.91 14.72
N GLN A 357 18.42 5.46 15.01
CA GLN A 357 17.64 6.32 14.10
C GLN A 357 18.41 7.59 13.69
N HIS A 358 19.23 8.14 14.58
CA HIS A 358 20.06 9.32 14.33
C HIS A 358 21.51 8.98 13.89
N ALA A 359 21.80 7.71 13.58
CA ALA A 359 23.09 7.21 13.11
C ALA A 359 24.29 7.69 13.97
N VAL A 360 24.17 7.58 15.30
CA VAL A 360 25.11 8.17 16.27
C VAL A 360 26.36 7.29 16.39
N THR A 361 27.33 7.46 15.48
CA THR A 361 28.49 6.56 15.32
C THR A 361 29.40 6.47 16.55
N ASN A 362 29.56 7.53 17.35
CA ASN A 362 30.34 7.46 18.59
C ASN A 362 29.67 6.62 19.70
N ALA A 363 28.41 6.21 19.52
CA ALA A 363 27.72 5.27 20.40
C ALA A 363 28.01 3.79 20.09
N LEU A 364 28.69 3.46 18.98
CA LEU A 364 28.90 2.08 18.52
C LEU A 364 29.40 1.11 19.62
N PRO A 365 30.39 1.45 20.48
CA PRO A 365 30.80 0.55 21.56
C PRO A 365 29.70 0.30 22.60
N ALA A 366 28.93 1.33 22.95
CA ALA A 366 27.84 1.25 23.94
C ALA A 366 26.63 0.47 23.41
N ILE A 367 26.30 0.61 22.12
CA ILE A 367 25.26 -0.20 21.46
C ILE A 367 25.72 -1.66 21.36
N THR A 368 26.98 -1.89 20.96
CA THR A 368 27.56 -3.24 20.83
C THR A 368 27.52 -4.03 22.14
N ALA A 369 27.71 -3.36 23.29
CA ALA A 369 27.60 -3.99 24.61
C ALA A 369 26.22 -4.58 24.93
N HIS A 370 25.16 -4.20 24.20
CA HIS A 370 23.79 -4.68 24.40
C HIS A 370 23.37 -5.76 23.38
N LEU A 371 24.27 -6.20 22.49
CA LEU A 371 24.00 -7.23 21.47
C LEU A 371 23.62 -8.62 22.02
N TYR A 372 24.01 -8.91 23.27
CA TYR A 372 23.70 -10.15 23.98
C TYR A 372 22.94 -9.89 25.28
N ALA A 373 22.15 -8.81 25.32
CA ALA A 373 21.29 -8.50 26.46
C ALA A 373 20.28 -9.63 26.73
N SER A 374 20.08 -9.96 28.00
CA SER A 374 19.09 -10.96 28.43
C SER A 374 17.65 -10.51 28.17
N ASP A 375 17.39 -9.20 28.24
CA ASP A 375 16.14 -8.60 27.79
C ASP A 375 16.09 -8.55 26.25
N LYS A 376 15.16 -9.30 25.67
CA LYS A 376 15.03 -9.43 24.21
C LYS A 376 14.56 -8.17 23.49
N MET A 377 13.93 -7.20 24.19
CA MET A 377 13.60 -5.91 23.59
C MET A 377 14.82 -4.99 23.54
N VAL A 378 15.65 -5.01 24.59
CA VAL A 378 16.95 -4.32 24.61
C VAL A 378 17.89 -4.90 23.55
N GLN A 379 17.97 -6.24 23.45
CA GLN A 379 18.74 -6.92 22.42
C GLN A 379 18.27 -6.50 21.01
N LYS A 380 16.95 -6.60 20.74
CA LYS A 380 16.36 -6.22 19.45
C LYS A 380 16.60 -4.75 19.09
N ALA A 381 16.55 -3.86 20.08
CA ALA A 381 16.89 -2.45 19.88
C ALA A 381 18.37 -2.27 19.52
N ALA A 382 19.30 -2.94 20.19
CA ALA A 382 20.73 -2.88 19.88
C ALA A 382 21.04 -3.36 18.46
N VAL A 383 20.55 -4.55 18.07
CA VAL A 383 20.74 -5.12 16.72
C VAL A 383 20.21 -4.17 15.65
N ARG A 384 18.96 -3.71 15.77
CA ARG A 384 18.36 -2.79 14.78
C ARG A 384 19.08 -1.43 14.73
N SER A 385 19.64 -0.97 15.84
CA SER A 385 20.33 0.31 15.90
C SER A 385 21.70 0.26 15.21
N LEU A 386 22.44 -0.84 15.32
CA LEU A 386 23.67 -1.04 14.54
C LEU A 386 23.38 -1.09 13.03
N ALA A 387 22.28 -1.72 12.61
CA ALA A 387 21.92 -1.82 11.19
C ALA A 387 21.48 -0.48 10.58
N ASN A 388 20.86 0.39 11.38
CA ASN A 388 20.55 1.77 11.00
C ASN A 388 21.81 2.66 10.95
N ILE A 389 22.82 2.39 11.79
CA ILE A 389 24.13 3.07 11.73
C ILE A 389 24.95 2.62 10.50
N GLY A 390 24.91 1.33 10.17
CA GLY A 390 25.34 0.79 8.88
C GLY A 390 26.83 0.91 8.53
N THR A 391 27.71 1.30 9.45
CA THR A 391 29.16 1.35 9.20
C THR A 391 29.78 -0.06 9.14
N PRO A 392 30.98 -0.24 8.55
CA PRO A 392 31.64 -1.55 8.48
C PRO A 392 31.84 -2.22 9.85
N GLU A 393 32.08 -1.43 10.90
CA GLU A 393 32.21 -1.91 12.28
C GLU A 393 30.87 -2.37 12.84
N ALA A 394 29.79 -1.64 12.54
CA ALA A 394 28.42 -1.99 12.93
C ALA A 394 27.98 -3.30 12.25
N LEU A 395 28.26 -3.44 10.95
CA LEU A 395 28.00 -4.67 10.19
C LEU A 395 28.84 -5.83 10.71
N THR A 396 30.13 -5.62 11.02
CA THR A 396 31.00 -6.66 11.61
C THR A 396 30.45 -7.14 12.96
N ALA A 397 29.98 -6.23 13.81
CA ALA A 397 29.36 -6.57 15.09
C ALA A 397 28.04 -7.34 14.92
N LEU A 398 27.23 -7.01 13.90
CA LEU A 398 26.03 -7.78 13.52
C LEU A 398 26.36 -9.17 12.99
N GLY A 399 27.41 -9.31 12.16
CA GLY A 399 27.92 -10.61 11.71
C GLY A 399 28.41 -11.49 12.88
N GLY A 400 28.90 -10.86 13.96
CA GLY A 400 29.26 -11.54 15.21
C GLY A 400 28.11 -12.33 15.86
N LEU A 401 26.86 -11.93 15.65
CA LEU A 401 25.69 -12.63 16.21
C LEU A 401 25.49 -14.03 15.61
N LEU A 402 26.08 -14.30 14.44
CA LEU A 402 26.09 -15.62 13.81
C LEU A 402 27.05 -16.61 14.53
N THR A 403 27.93 -16.11 15.41
CA THR A 403 28.75 -16.95 16.30
C THR A 403 28.05 -17.23 17.64
N SER A 404 26.74 -16.97 17.75
CA SER A 404 25.93 -17.38 18.90
C SER A 404 25.48 -18.84 18.77
N ASP A 405 25.25 -19.49 19.92
CA ASP A 405 24.56 -20.78 20.01
C ASP A 405 23.04 -20.62 20.17
N GLU A 406 22.53 -19.40 20.38
CA GLU A 406 21.10 -19.15 20.55
C GLU A 406 20.42 -18.86 19.20
N GLU A 407 19.55 -19.78 18.75
CA GLU A 407 18.80 -19.67 17.50
C GLU A 407 18.00 -18.35 17.38
N GLN A 408 17.48 -17.80 18.48
CA GLN A 408 16.78 -16.50 18.48
C GLN A 408 17.71 -15.35 18.12
N THR A 409 18.95 -15.36 18.62
CA THR A 409 19.97 -14.35 18.32
C THR A 409 20.43 -14.45 16.87
N ILE A 410 20.68 -15.68 16.37
CA ILE A 410 21.03 -15.95 14.97
C ILE A 410 19.88 -15.51 14.04
N GLY A 411 18.63 -15.84 14.37
CA GLY A 411 17.45 -15.49 13.58
C GLY A 411 17.20 -13.99 13.51
N LEU A 412 17.41 -13.27 14.63
CA LEU A 412 17.34 -11.81 14.68
C LEU A 412 18.45 -11.16 13.83
N ALA A 413 19.67 -11.68 13.88
CA ALA A 413 20.77 -11.21 13.04
C ALA A 413 20.50 -11.45 11.55
N LYS A 414 20.04 -12.65 11.19
CA LYS A 414 19.61 -13.03 9.84
C LYS A 414 18.52 -12.10 9.31
N GLN A 415 17.47 -11.84 10.11
CA GLN A 415 16.43 -10.89 9.73
C GLN A 415 17.06 -9.53 9.38
N VAL A 416 17.81 -8.94 10.29
CA VAL A 416 18.30 -7.57 10.15
C VAL A 416 19.37 -7.43 9.05
N LEU A 417 20.22 -8.43 8.83
CA LEU A 417 21.17 -8.46 7.71
C LEU A 417 20.50 -8.71 6.34
N SER A 418 19.31 -9.34 6.31
CA SER A 418 18.48 -9.43 5.10
C SER A 418 17.72 -8.13 4.79
N GLU A 419 17.35 -7.37 5.82
CA GLU A 419 16.69 -6.04 5.71
C GLU A 419 17.69 -4.92 5.29
N HIS A 420 19.00 -5.11 5.51
CA HIS A 420 20.03 -4.08 5.26
C HIS A 420 20.42 -3.94 3.79
N THR A 421 20.43 -2.71 3.25
CA THR A 421 20.64 -2.43 1.82
C THR A 421 22.11 -2.42 1.35
N GLY A 422 23.08 -2.14 2.23
CA GLY A 422 24.51 -2.16 1.91
C GLY A 422 25.07 -3.57 1.69
N ASP A 423 26.29 -3.68 1.15
CA ASP A 423 26.95 -4.97 0.96
C ASP A 423 27.39 -5.60 2.29
N ILE A 424 27.07 -6.88 2.46
CA ILE A 424 27.46 -7.69 3.63
C ILE A 424 28.43 -8.82 3.26
N SER A 425 28.93 -8.88 2.02
CA SER A 425 29.83 -9.94 1.50
C SER A 425 31.02 -10.19 2.44
N TYR A 426 31.76 -9.14 2.77
CA TYR A 426 32.90 -9.22 3.68
C TYR A 426 32.48 -9.60 5.12
N THR A 427 31.33 -9.12 5.58
CA THR A 427 30.80 -9.40 6.93
C THR A 427 30.46 -10.88 7.10
N LEU A 428 29.80 -11.49 6.12
CA LEU A 428 29.48 -12.91 6.15
C LEU A 428 30.74 -13.76 6.00
N ALA A 429 31.61 -13.45 5.03
CA ALA A 429 32.84 -14.20 4.79
C ALA A 429 33.79 -14.20 6.00
N SER A 430 34.00 -13.03 6.62
CA SER A 430 34.93 -12.89 7.77
C SER A 430 34.43 -13.54 9.06
N MET A 431 33.15 -13.93 9.14
CA MET A 431 32.55 -14.55 10.33
C MET A 431 32.08 -16.00 10.09
N PHE A 432 32.11 -16.51 8.85
CA PHE A 432 31.60 -17.84 8.49
C PHE A 432 32.28 -18.98 9.26
N ASP A 433 33.62 -19.07 9.20
CA ASP A 433 34.39 -20.12 9.88
C ASP A 433 34.40 -19.99 11.42
N LYS A 434 33.88 -18.88 11.95
CA LYS A 434 33.69 -18.61 13.39
C LYS A 434 32.26 -18.86 13.86
N SER A 435 31.33 -19.05 12.94
CA SER A 435 29.90 -19.16 13.24
C SER A 435 29.55 -20.56 13.75
N SER A 436 28.49 -20.65 14.58
CA SER A 436 27.91 -21.95 14.92
C SER A 436 27.34 -22.63 13.67
N THR A 437 27.05 -23.94 13.69
CA THR A 437 26.45 -24.62 12.52
C THR A 437 25.14 -23.96 12.07
N ALA A 438 24.32 -23.49 13.02
CA ALA A 438 23.11 -22.70 12.72
C ALA A 438 23.45 -21.33 12.13
N GLY A 439 24.51 -20.66 12.59
CA GLY A 439 25.01 -19.41 12.02
C GLY A 439 25.58 -19.55 10.61
N GLN A 440 26.26 -20.65 10.31
CA GLN A 440 26.76 -20.99 8.96
C GLN A 440 25.60 -21.24 8.00
N ILE A 441 24.57 -21.98 8.41
CA ILE A 441 23.33 -22.16 7.66
C ILE A 441 22.63 -20.81 7.44
N ALA A 442 22.54 -19.96 8.45
CA ALA A 442 21.96 -18.62 8.31
C ALA A 442 22.77 -17.71 7.35
N ALA A 443 24.10 -17.81 7.35
CA ALA A 443 24.96 -17.07 6.42
C ALA A 443 24.80 -17.55 4.97
N LEU A 444 24.74 -18.87 4.73
CA LEU A 444 24.42 -19.44 3.42
C LEU A 444 23.04 -18.98 2.93
N GLN A 445 22.04 -18.94 3.80
CA GLN A 445 20.69 -18.47 3.47
C GLN A 445 20.63 -16.95 3.18
N LEU A 446 21.50 -16.13 3.80
CA LEU A 446 21.66 -14.72 3.43
C LEU A 446 22.31 -14.58 2.05
N ILE A 447 23.36 -15.36 1.78
CA ILE A 447 24.07 -15.42 0.50
C ILE A 447 23.11 -15.83 -0.64
N ALA A 448 22.28 -16.85 -0.40
CA ALA A 448 21.23 -17.29 -1.30
C ALA A 448 20.15 -16.20 -1.54
N GLY A 449 19.54 -15.71 -0.46
CA GLY A 449 18.44 -14.74 -0.53
C GLY A 449 18.82 -13.41 -1.16
N ARG A 450 20.10 -13.02 -1.05
CA ARG A 450 20.66 -11.81 -1.66
C ARG A 450 21.43 -12.06 -2.97
N LYS A 451 21.44 -13.29 -3.48
CA LYS A 451 22.12 -13.74 -4.71
C LYS A 451 23.57 -13.25 -4.82
N MET A 452 24.36 -13.52 -3.80
CA MET A 452 25.70 -12.93 -3.66
C MET A 452 26.74 -13.73 -4.47
N GLU A 453 26.75 -13.53 -5.79
CA GLU A 453 27.69 -14.17 -6.74
C GLU A 453 29.17 -14.06 -6.30
N SER A 454 29.54 -12.95 -5.64
CA SER A 454 30.87 -12.74 -5.04
C SER A 454 31.30 -13.82 -4.04
N GLN A 455 30.33 -14.54 -3.47
CA GLN A 455 30.52 -15.57 -2.44
C GLN A 455 30.51 -17.00 -3.00
N TYR A 456 30.47 -17.20 -4.33
CA TYR A 456 30.52 -18.53 -4.95
C TYR A 456 31.61 -19.43 -4.34
N ASN A 457 32.85 -18.94 -4.22
CA ASN A 457 33.98 -19.70 -3.66
C ASN A 457 33.75 -20.13 -2.20
N LEU A 458 33.11 -19.29 -1.38
CA LEU A 458 32.79 -19.61 0.01
C LEU A 458 31.79 -20.76 0.08
N VAL A 459 30.74 -20.71 -0.76
CA VAL A 459 29.69 -21.72 -0.82
C VAL A 459 30.23 -23.04 -1.37
N TYR A 460 30.91 -22.99 -2.53
CA TYR A 460 31.50 -24.16 -3.20
C TYR A 460 32.45 -24.93 -2.29
N ASN A 461 33.30 -24.23 -1.54
CA ASN A 461 34.26 -24.85 -0.61
C ASN A 461 33.59 -25.65 0.54
N GLN A 462 32.32 -25.40 0.87
CA GLN A 462 31.63 -26.18 1.92
C GLN A 462 31.23 -27.59 1.45
N LEU A 463 31.21 -27.85 0.14
CA LEU A 463 30.90 -29.19 -0.38
C LEU A 463 32.02 -30.21 -0.15
N PHE A 464 33.20 -29.72 0.22
CA PHE A 464 34.40 -30.48 0.57
C PHE A 464 34.68 -30.44 2.08
N LYS A 465 33.64 -30.21 2.91
CA LYS A 465 33.70 -30.21 4.39
C LYS A 465 32.86 -31.33 4.98
N ASP A 466 33.26 -31.77 6.17
CA ASP A 466 32.70 -32.96 6.83
C ASP A 466 31.33 -32.74 7.50
N ASN A 467 30.84 -31.50 7.60
CA ASN A 467 29.54 -31.20 8.22
C ASN A 467 28.40 -31.39 7.20
N PRO A 468 27.58 -32.46 7.30
CA PRO A 468 26.57 -32.77 6.28
C PRO A 468 25.43 -31.74 6.24
N THR A 469 25.16 -31.05 7.34
CA THR A 469 24.08 -30.04 7.39
C THR A 469 24.46 -28.75 6.65
N VAL A 470 25.72 -28.31 6.81
CA VAL A 470 26.28 -27.16 6.08
C VAL A 470 26.53 -27.53 4.62
N LYS A 471 27.02 -28.74 4.33
CA LYS A 471 27.18 -29.27 2.96
C LYS A 471 25.84 -29.31 2.21
N ALA A 472 24.77 -29.79 2.83
CA ALA A 472 23.43 -29.79 2.24
C ALA A 472 22.90 -28.38 1.93
N GLU A 473 23.08 -27.42 2.84
CA GLU A 473 22.62 -26.05 2.60
C GLU A 473 23.48 -25.31 1.57
N ALA A 474 24.78 -25.61 1.51
CA ALA A 474 25.68 -25.06 0.50
C ALA A 474 25.31 -25.56 -0.91
N ALA A 475 24.93 -26.84 -1.06
CA ALA A 475 24.49 -27.40 -2.32
C ALA A 475 23.27 -26.65 -2.87
N ARG A 476 22.26 -26.40 -2.02
CA ARG A 476 21.08 -25.57 -2.36
C ARG A 476 21.47 -24.13 -2.71
N THR A 477 22.38 -23.55 -1.92
CA THR A 477 22.82 -22.15 -2.06
C THR A 477 23.53 -21.90 -3.40
N LEU A 478 24.24 -22.89 -3.95
CA LEU A 478 24.97 -22.72 -5.22
C LEU A 478 24.10 -22.15 -6.35
N GLN A 479 22.86 -22.63 -6.51
CA GLN A 479 21.97 -22.18 -7.60
C GLN A 479 21.62 -20.68 -7.58
N HIS A 480 21.92 -19.99 -6.48
CA HIS A 480 21.67 -18.57 -6.28
C HIS A 480 22.94 -17.70 -6.39
N VAL A 481 24.12 -18.30 -6.53
CA VAL A 481 25.42 -17.59 -6.62
C VAL A 481 26.27 -17.99 -7.84
N VAL A 482 25.84 -18.97 -8.62
CA VAL A 482 26.56 -19.44 -9.83
C VAL A 482 26.22 -18.62 -11.06
N THR A 483 27.20 -18.52 -11.95
CA THR A 483 27.17 -17.90 -13.27
C THR A 483 27.71 -18.87 -14.32
N ASP A 484 27.64 -18.50 -15.61
CA ASP A 484 28.28 -19.22 -16.71
C ASP A 484 29.77 -19.55 -16.46
N ARG A 485 30.48 -18.66 -15.75
CA ARG A 485 31.89 -18.82 -15.37
C ARG A 485 32.17 -20.06 -14.53
N ASN A 486 31.16 -20.57 -13.82
CA ASN A 486 31.29 -21.68 -12.88
C ASN A 486 31.00 -23.06 -13.51
N LEU A 487 30.65 -23.11 -14.80
CA LEU A 487 30.19 -24.35 -15.45
C LEU A 487 31.20 -25.51 -15.37
N ASN A 488 32.50 -25.24 -15.53
CA ASN A 488 33.53 -26.29 -15.45
C ASN A 488 33.58 -26.94 -14.05
N ASP A 489 33.55 -26.12 -13.00
CA ASP A 489 33.53 -26.59 -11.61
C ASP A 489 32.25 -27.39 -11.33
N LEU A 490 31.09 -26.91 -11.80
CA LEU A 490 29.80 -27.56 -11.59
C LEU A 490 29.71 -28.91 -12.31
N PHE A 491 30.29 -29.05 -13.50
CA PHE A 491 30.40 -30.35 -14.18
C PHE A 491 31.33 -31.32 -13.43
N LEU A 492 32.43 -30.85 -12.85
CA LEU A 492 33.35 -31.67 -12.06
C LEU A 492 32.69 -32.11 -10.73
N LEU A 493 32.05 -31.16 -10.05
CA LEU A 493 31.34 -31.36 -8.80
C LEU A 493 30.18 -32.35 -8.94
N LEU A 494 29.45 -32.31 -10.06
CA LEU A 494 28.37 -33.24 -10.38
C LEU A 494 28.84 -34.70 -10.45
N GLU A 495 30.02 -34.94 -11.02
CA GLU A 495 30.65 -36.28 -11.13
C GLU A 495 31.28 -36.77 -9.82
N GLN A 496 31.70 -35.86 -8.93
CA GLN A 496 32.47 -36.19 -7.72
C GLN A 496 31.66 -36.20 -6.43
N SER A 497 30.43 -35.69 -6.42
CA SER A 497 29.63 -35.54 -5.21
C SER A 497 28.78 -36.78 -4.88
N ASP A 498 28.49 -36.96 -3.58
CA ASP A 498 27.58 -38.00 -3.12
C ASP A 498 26.18 -37.82 -3.72
N ALA A 499 25.52 -38.93 -4.07
CA ALA A 499 24.20 -38.93 -4.72
C ALA A 499 23.09 -38.15 -3.97
N ALA A 500 23.28 -37.91 -2.66
CA ALA A 500 22.40 -37.09 -1.83
C ALA A 500 22.38 -35.60 -2.23
N TYR A 501 23.45 -35.09 -2.86
CA TYR A 501 23.60 -33.68 -3.24
C TYR A 501 23.40 -33.44 -4.75
N THR A 502 23.39 -34.51 -5.56
CA THR A 502 23.19 -34.47 -7.01
C THR A 502 21.98 -33.61 -7.45
N PRO A 503 20.79 -33.66 -6.82
CA PRO A 503 19.65 -32.85 -7.26
C PRO A 503 19.86 -31.34 -7.09
N ASP A 504 20.57 -30.93 -6.04
CA ASP A 504 20.86 -29.51 -5.78
C ASP A 504 22.00 -29.02 -6.69
N ILE A 505 22.99 -29.88 -6.96
CA ILE A 505 24.07 -29.60 -7.94
C ILE A 505 23.53 -29.52 -9.37
N GLN A 506 22.55 -30.35 -9.73
CA GLN A 506 21.84 -30.25 -11.02
C GLN A 506 21.06 -28.93 -11.12
N GLN A 507 20.40 -28.47 -10.06
CA GLN A 507 19.77 -27.14 -10.03
C GLN A 507 20.80 -26.02 -10.22
N ALA A 508 21.96 -26.10 -9.56
CA ALA A 508 23.05 -25.13 -9.74
C ALA A 508 23.60 -25.14 -11.18
N LEU A 509 23.85 -26.32 -11.75
CA LEU A 509 24.27 -26.45 -13.15
C LEU A 509 23.24 -25.87 -14.11
N ASN A 510 21.94 -26.13 -13.90
CA ASN A 510 20.86 -25.58 -14.71
C ASN A 510 20.76 -24.04 -14.57
N ALA A 511 21.00 -23.49 -13.38
CA ALA A 511 21.05 -22.05 -13.16
C ALA A 511 22.21 -21.41 -13.93
N ALA A 512 23.42 -21.96 -13.83
CA ALA A 512 24.59 -21.51 -14.58
C ALA A 512 24.42 -21.64 -16.10
N LEU A 513 23.87 -22.75 -16.58
CA LEU A 513 23.58 -22.98 -18.00
C LEU A 513 22.55 -21.99 -18.55
N SER A 514 21.63 -21.49 -17.72
CA SER A 514 20.58 -20.56 -18.15
C SER A 514 21.09 -19.17 -18.55
N TYR A 515 22.36 -18.85 -18.30
CA TYR A 515 23.05 -17.68 -18.87
C TYR A 515 23.43 -17.88 -20.35
N LEU A 516 23.48 -19.12 -20.84
CA LEU A 516 23.84 -19.46 -22.23
C LEU A 516 22.59 -19.66 -23.11
N PRO A 517 22.66 -19.36 -24.43
CA PRO A 517 21.63 -19.74 -25.40
C PRO A 517 21.36 -21.25 -25.42
N ALA A 518 20.09 -21.63 -25.58
CA ALA A 518 19.62 -23.03 -25.62
C ALA A 518 20.48 -23.99 -26.47
N GLN A 519 20.88 -23.57 -27.68
CA GLN A 519 21.72 -24.37 -28.57
C GLN A 519 23.14 -24.62 -28.01
N GLN A 520 23.72 -23.64 -27.31
CA GLN A 520 25.02 -23.77 -26.67
C GLN A 520 24.95 -24.62 -25.40
N GLN A 521 23.86 -24.49 -24.61
CA GLN A 521 23.59 -25.40 -23.49
C GLN A 521 23.57 -26.85 -23.97
N TRP A 522 22.79 -27.14 -25.02
CA TRP A 522 22.68 -28.48 -25.59
C TRP A 522 24.03 -29.04 -26.06
N GLN A 523 24.81 -28.24 -26.79
CA GLN A 523 26.14 -28.65 -27.29
C GLN A 523 27.09 -28.98 -26.13
N LEU A 524 27.23 -28.07 -25.17
CA LEU A 524 28.16 -28.21 -24.05
C LEU A 524 27.78 -29.39 -23.13
N VAL A 525 26.49 -29.54 -22.81
CA VAL A 525 26.01 -30.67 -22.00
C VAL A 525 26.17 -32.00 -22.74
N THR A 526 25.90 -32.04 -24.05
CA THR A 526 26.12 -33.25 -24.88
C THR A 526 27.60 -33.64 -24.92
N GLU A 527 28.52 -32.68 -25.04
CA GLU A 527 29.97 -32.92 -24.98
C GLU A 527 30.36 -33.57 -23.65
N LYS A 528 30.02 -32.94 -22.52
CA LYS A 528 30.40 -33.45 -21.19
C LYS A 528 29.77 -34.81 -20.89
N MET A 529 28.47 -34.96 -21.17
CA MET A 529 27.76 -36.23 -21.03
C MET A 529 28.40 -37.37 -21.83
N ASN A 530 28.79 -37.12 -23.08
CA ASN A 530 29.41 -38.15 -23.92
C ASN A 530 30.85 -38.51 -23.48
N SER A 531 31.53 -37.62 -22.76
CA SER A 531 32.83 -37.91 -22.14
C SER A 531 32.75 -38.60 -20.77
N SER A 532 31.55 -38.73 -20.19
CA SER A 532 31.34 -39.28 -18.84
C SER A 532 30.77 -40.71 -18.88
N PRO A 533 31.19 -41.60 -17.94
CA PRO A 533 30.49 -42.87 -17.69
C PRO A 533 29.11 -42.66 -17.05
N ASN A 534 28.90 -41.56 -16.32
CA ASN A 534 27.72 -41.27 -15.51
C ASN A 534 26.69 -40.41 -16.26
N LYS A 535 26.42 -40.72 -17.54
CA LYS A 535 25.53 -39.96 -18.43
C LYS A 535 24.20 -39.51 -17.79
N HIS A 536 23.65 -40.35 -16.92
CA HIS A 536 22.42 -40.12 -16.18
C HIS A 536 22.40 -38.79 -15.39
N LEU A 537 23.55 -38.31 -14.92
CA LEU A 537 23.69 -37.05 -14.19
C LEU A 537 23.36 -35.83 -15.05
N TYR A 538 23.59 -35.88 -16.36
CA TYR A 538 23.44 -34.75 -17.28
C TYR A 538 22.03 -34.58 -17.85
N TYR A 539 21.13 -35.55 -17.65
CA TYR A 539 19.81 -35.52 -18.28
C TYR A 539 18.92 -34.35 -17.82
N SER A 540 19.05 -33.88 -16.58
CA SER A 540 18.42 -32.64 -16.12
C SER A 540 18.92 -31.40 -16.92
N ALA A 541 20.23 -31.34 -17.19
CA ALA A 541 20.85 -30.27 -17.96
C ALA A 541 20.50 -30.32 -19.46
N LEU A 542 20.34 -31.52 -20.03
CA LEU A 542 19.75 -31.66 -21.38
C LEU A 542 18.31 -31.13 -21.41
N ALA A 543 17.48 -31.46 -20.41
CA ALA A 543 16.11 -30.94 -20.32
C ALA A 543 16.05 -29.42 -20.15
N ASN A 544 17.02 -28.80 -19.45
CA ASN A 544 17.08 -27.35 -19.31
C ASN A 544 17.32 -26.63 -20.65
N SER A 545 18.06 -27.27 -21.58
CA SER A 545 18.37 -26.70 -22.90
C SER A 545 17.15 -26.55 -23.82
N ARG A 546 16.08 -27.34 -23.60
CA ARG A 546 14.82 -27.34 -24.38
C ARG A 546 14.99 -27.55 -25.89
N SER A 547 16.13 -28.08 -26.35
CA SER A 547 16.36 -28.33 -27.78
C SER A 547 15.63 -29.60 -28.25
N GLN A 548 15.16 -29.63 -29.49
CA GLN A 548 14.52 -30.83 -30.04
C GLN A 548 15.49 -32.02 -30.05
N GLN A 549 16.79 -31.75 -30.18
CA GLN A 549 17.87 -32.73 -30.11
C GLN A 549 18.00 -33.33 -28.70
N ALA A 550 17.96 -32.51 -27.64
CA ALA A 550 17.94 -32.98 -26.26
C ALA A 550 16.70 -33.85 -25.97
N LEU A 551 15.54 -33.45 -26.49
CA LEU A 551 14.32 -34.24 -26.35
C LEU A 551 14.47 -35.63 -26.97
N GLN A 552 15.00 -35.73 -28.20
CA GLN A 552 15.27 -37.02 -28.85
C GLN A 552 16.29 -37.87 -28.06
N GLN A 553 17.40 -37.27 -27.60
CA GLN A 553 18.40 -37.97 -26.79
C GLN A 553 17.81 -38.57 -25.50
N LEU A 554 16.91 -37.84 -24.82
CA LEU A 554 16.23 -38.32 -23.61
C LEU A 554 15.23 -39.45 -23.92
N ILE A 555 14.56 -39.42 -25.07
CA ILE A 555 13.67 -40.50 -25.52
C ILE A 555 14.46 -41.76 -25.88
N GLU A 556 15.54 -41.62 -26.63
CA GLU A 556 16.45 -42.73 -26.97
C GLU A 556 17.07 -43.34 -25.70
N ALA A 557 17.46 -42.52 -24.73
CA ALA A 557 17.94 -42.99 -23.44
C ALA A 557 16.85 -43.75 -22.66
N GLN A 558 15.64 -43.18 -22.49
CA GLN A 558 14.55 -43.86 -21.78
C GLN A 558 14.14 -45.19 -22.47
N LYS A 559 14.27 -45.27 -23.80
CA LYS A 559 13.90 -46.47 -24.56
C LYS A 559 14.96 -47.59 -24.52
N ASN A 560 16.24 -47.22 -24.57
CA ASN A 560 17.34 -48.16 -24.82
C ASN A 560 18.23 -48.44 -23.59
N GLU A 561 18.31 -47.51 -22.64
CA GLU A 561 19.13 -47.66 -21.42
C GLU A 561 18.40 -48.44 -20.32
N THR A 562 19.11 -48.79 -19.24
CA THR A 562 18.55 -49.56 -18.11
C THR A 562 18.88 -48.91 -16.76
N GLY A 563 18.24 -49.39 -15.69
CA GLY A 563 18.51 -48.97 -14.31
C GLY A 563 18.38 -47.45 -14.09
N ALA A 564 19.32 -46.89 -13.33
CA ALA A 564 19.35 -45.47 -12.99
C ALA A 564 19.39 -44.55 -14.22
N THR A 565 20.04 -44.97 -15.32
CA THR A 565 20.10 -44.20 -16.56
C THR A 565 18.72 -44.06 -17.20
N LYS A 566 17.95 -45.16 -17.28
CA LYS A 566 16.56 -45.10 -17.74
C LYS A 566 15.70 -44.21 -16.85
N GLN A 567 15.83 -44.36 -15.53
CA GLN A 567 15.05 -43.60 -14.55
C GLN A 567 15.34 -42.10 -14.60
N ALA A 568 16.61 -41.70 -14.74
CA ALA A 568 16.99 -40.29 -14.87
C ALA A 568 16.51 -39.68 -16.20
N ALA A 569 16.55 -40.43 -17.31
CA ALA A 569 16.01 -39.99 -18.59
C ALA A 569 14.50 -39.75 -18.49
N LEU A 570 13.78 -40.67 -17.84
CA LEU A 570 12.36 -40.54 -17.55
C LEU A 570 12.06 -39.32 -16.67
N GLN A 571 12.81 -39.10 -15.59
CA GLN A 571 12.66 -37.92 -14.72
C GLN A 571 12.89 -36.61 -15.48
N ALA A 572 13.90 -36.55 -16.36
CA ALA A 572 14.17 -35.40 -17.21
C ALA A 572 13.02 -35.11 -18.20
N LEU A 573 12.40 -36.14 -18.79
CA LEU A 573 11.20 -36.01 -19.62
C LEU A 573 9.98 -35.53 -18.81
N GLN A 574 9.79 -36.01 -17.58
CA GLN A 574 8.72 -35.55 -16.70
C GLN A 574 8.92 -34.07 -16.28
N GLN A 575 10.16 -33.65 -16.05
CA GLN A 575 10.50 -32.27 -15.70
C GLN A 575 10.47 -31.31 -16.91
N TRP A 576 10.66 -31.80 -18.14
CA TRP A 576 10.77 -31.03 -19.39
C TRP A 576 9.84 -29.81 -19.47
N PRO A 577 10.34 -28.58 -19.74
CA PRO A 577 9.56 -27.35 -19.50
C PRO A 577 8.28 -27.15 -20.35
N SER A 578 8.21 -27.73 -21.55
CA SER A 578 7.17 -27.40 -22.55
C SER A 578 6.26 -28.59 -22.93
N PHE A 579 5.17 -28.29 -23.64
CA PHE A 579 4.09 -29.25 -23.95
C PHE A 579 4.45 -30.31 -25.00
N ASP A 580 5.49 -30.07 -25.80
CA ASP A 580 6.02 -30.98 -26.82
C ASP A 580 6.35 -32.39 -26.28
N VAL A 581 6.80 -32.48 -25.02
CA VAL A 581 7.10 -33.76 -24.34
C VAL A 581 5.88 -34.66 -24.13
N VAL A 582 4.65 -34.13 -24.22
CA VAL A 582 3.42 -34.91 -24.02
C VAL A 582 3.26 -36.00 -25.11
N TYR A 583 3.75 -35.76 -26.34
CA TYR A 583 3.71 -36.77 -27.40
C TYR A 583 4.65 -37.96 -27.10
N PRO A 584 5.95 -37.76 -26.79
CA PRO A 584 6.82 -38.82 -26.28
C PRO A 584 6.31 -39.53 -25.03
N LEU A 585 5.81 -38.79 -24.03
CA LEU A 585 5.28 -39.39 -22.80
C LEU A 585 4.09 -40.31 -23.09
N LEU A 586 3.19 -39.96 -24.02
CA LEU A 586 2.13 -40.88 -24.44
C LEU A 586 2.68 -42.13 -25.15
N ASP A 587 3.74 -42.02 -25.95
CA ASP A 587 4.32 -43.20 -26.59
C ASP A 587 4.99 -44.15 -25.58
N ILE A 588 5.60 -43.59 -24.53
CA ILE A 588 6.06 -44.33 -23.36
C ILE A 588 4.88 -44.99 -22.64
N ALA A 589 3.75 -44.29 -22.42
CA ALA A 589 2.57 -44.86 -21.79
C ALA A 589 1.93 -46.01 -22.62
N ARG A 590 1.96 -45.92 -23.96
CA ARG A 590 1.48 -46.97 -24.88
C ARG A 590 2.38 -48.21 -24.90
N THR A 591 3.68 -48.04 -24.70
CA THR A 591 4.69 -49.12 -24.79
C THR A 591 5.14 -49.66 -23.43
N GLY A 592 4.80 -48.95 -22.35
CA GLY A 592 5.11 -49.28 -20.97
C GLY A 592 4.54 -50.63 -20.55
N LYS A 593 5.39 -51.45 -19.93
CA LYS A 593 5.02 -52.74 -19.31
C LYS A 593 4.98 -52.68 -17.79
N ASP A 594 5.49 -51.59 -17.22
CA ASP A 594 5.54 -51.35 -15.79
C ASP A 594 4.48 -50.32 -15.37
N ALA A 595 3.78 -50.59 -14.27
CA ALA A 595 2.64 -49.80 -13.81
C ALA A 595 3.05 -48.55 -12.99
N GLU A 596 4.26 -48.53 -12.44
CA GLU A 596 4.81 -47.36 -11.73
C GLU A 596 5.36 -46.35 -12.74
N GLU A 597 6.13 -46.80 -13.73
CA GLU A 597 6.59 -45.99 -14.87
C GLU A 597 5.40 -45.38 -15.62
N THR A 598 4.43 -46.21 -16.03
CA THR A 598 3.22 -45.72 -16.72
C THR A 598 2.42 -44.75 -15.85
N GLY A 599 2.32 -45.02 -14.54
CA GLY A 599 1.68 -44.12 -13.58
C GLY A 599 2.37 -42.76 -13.49
N ALA A 600 3.69 -42.71 -13.35
CA ALA A 600 4.46 -41.48 -13.26
C ALA A 600 4.41 -40.68 -14.58
N VAL A 601 4.44 -41.36 -15.72
CA VAL A 601 4.26 -40.78 -17.06
C VAL A 601 2.89 -40.11 -17.21
N VAL A 602 1.80 -40.80 -16.82
CA VAL A 602 0.44 -40.21 -16.84
C VAL A 602 0.36 -38.99 -15.93
N GLN A 603 0.94 -39.04 -14.74
CA GLN A 603 0.96 -37.91 -13.81
C GLN A 603 1.66 -36.68 -14.41
N ALA A 604 2.79 -36.88 -15.11
CA ALA A 604 3.48 -35.79 -15.81
C ALA A 604 2.65 -35.25 -16.99
N ILE A 605 2.04 -36.11 -17.82
CA ILE A 605 1.14 -35.68 -18.90
C ILE A 605 0.02 -34.79 -18.35
N VAL A 606 -0.65 -35.22 -17.28
CA VAL A 606 -1.72 -34.48 -16.61
C VAL A 606 -1.25 -33.09 -16.18
N GLN A 607 -0.06 -32.98 -15.59
CA GLN A 607 0.53 -31.69 -15.19
C GLN A 607 0.86 -30.80 -16.39
N LYS A 608 1.55 -31.30 -17.41
CA LYS A 608 1.92 -30.50 -18.61
C LYS A 608 0.69 -30.07 -19.42
N VAL A 609 -0.35 -30.90 -19.51
CA VAL A 609 -1.61 -30.53 -20.18
C VAL A 609 -2.33 -29.45 -19.38
N ALA A 610 -2.41 -29.56 -18.05
CA ALA A 610 -3.02 -28.54 -17.18
C ALA A 610 -2.37 -27.16 -17.34
N SER A 611 -1.04 -27.09 -17.25
CA SER A 611 -0.26 -25.85 -17.30
C SER A 611 -0.07 -25.26 -18.70
N SER A 612 -0.54 -25.92 -19.75
CA SER A 612 -0.31 -25.49 -21.14
C SER A 612 -1.22 -24.35 -21.61
N ASP A 613 -0.74 -23.64 -22.64
CA ASP A 613 -1.44 -22.63 -23.45
C ASP A 613 -2.40 -23.22 -24.50
N LYS A 614 -2.41 -24.55 -24.67
CA LYS A 614 -3.06 -25.21 -25.80
C LYS A 614 -4.59 -25.13 -25.73
N THR A 615 -5.22 -25.12 -26.91
CA THR A 615 -6.67 -24.99 -27.05
C THR A 615 -7.43 -26.11 -26.33
N GLY A 616 -8.66 -25.83 -25.91
CA GLY A 616 -9.49 -26.79 -25.19
C GLY A 616 -9.68 -28.13 -25.91
N ALA A 617 -9.82 -28.10 -27.25
CA ALA A 617 -9.85 -29.31 -28.08
C ALA A 617 -8.57 -30.15 -27.98
N VAL A 618 -7.40 -29.51 -28.00
CA VAL A 618 -6.10 -30.18 -27.82
C VAL A 618 -6.02 -30.75 -26.42
N LYS A 619 -6.29 -29.95 -25.38
CA LYS A 619 -6.27 -30.42 -23.97
C LYS A 619 -7.19 -31.63 -23.75
N TYR A 620 -8.40 -31.62 -24.32
CA TYR A 620 -9.34 -32.74 -24.26
C TYR A 620 -8.77 -34.02 -24.88
N LEU A 621 -8.18 -33.95 -26.08
CA LEU A 621 -7.62 -35.13 -26.75
C LEU A 621 -6.56 -35.81 -25.88
N PHE A 622 -5.62 -35.04 -25.32
CA PHE A 622 -4.55 -35.57 -24.47
C PHE A 622 -5.05 -36.07 -23.11
N LEU A 623 -5.99 -35.39 -22.46
CA LEU A 623 -6.62 -35.87 -21.21
C LEU A 623 -7.40 -37.18 -21.43
N ARG A 624 -8.14 -37.29 -22.54
CA ARG A 624 -8.89 -38.50 -22.93
C ARG A 624 -7.95 -39.66 -23.26
N GLU A 625 -6.78 -39.41 -23.84
CA GLU A 625 -5.78 -40.45 -24.09
C GLU A 625 -5.08 -40.88 -22.80
N ALA A 626 -4.60 -39.95 -21.98
CA ALA A 626 -3.99 -40.24 -20.68
C ALA A 626 -4.90 -41.05 -19.73
N MET A 627 -6.23 -40.86 -19.81
CA MET A 627 -7.22 -41.63 -19.03
C MET A 627 -7.16 -43.15 -19.30
N GLN A 628 -6.73 -43.57 -20.48
CA GLN A 628 -6.63 -45.00 -20.84
C GLN A 628 -5.44 -45.68 -20.16
N PHE A 629 -4.43 -44.91 -19.75
CA PHE A 629 -3.20 -45.40 -19.12
C PHE A 629 -3.14 -45.12 -17.61
N ALA A 630 -4.11 -44.39 -17.05
CA ALA A 630 -4.15 -43.99 -15.64
C ALA A 630 -4.28 -45.21 -14.70
N THR A 631 -3.22 -45.52 -13.96
CA THR A 631 -3.09 -46.78 -13.20
C THR A 631 -3.84 -46.78 -11.87
N ASN A 632 -4.22 -45.60 -11.37
CA ASN A 632 -4.94 -45.44 -10.10
C ASN A 632 -6.06 -44.38 -10.21
N ASP A 633 -6.99 -44.40 -9.25
CA ASP A 633 -8.17 -43.52 -9.28
C ASP A 633 -7.85 -42.06 -8.94
N THR A 634 -6.72 -41.78 -8.27
CA THR A 634 -6.24 -40.40 -8.05
C THR A 634 -5.95 -39.70 -9.38
N GLN A 635 -5.25 -40.37 -10.30
CA GLN A 635 -4.97 -39.86 -11.65
C GLN A 635 -6.24 -39.67 -12.47
N LYS A 636 -7.17 -40.63 -12.43
CA LYS A 636 -8.46 -40.54 -13.13
C LYS A 636 -9.31 -39.37 -12.62
N ASN A 637 -9.35 -39.16 -11.29
CA ASN A 637 -9.98 -37.99 -10.68
C ASN A 637 -9.30 -36.68 -11.10
N ALA A 638 -7.95 -36.63 -11.14
CA ALA A 638 -7.22 -35.45 -11.61
C ALA A 638 -7.53 -35.11 -13.08
N ILE A 639 -7.65 -36.12 -13.95
CA ILE A 639 -8.05 -35.96 -15.34
C ILE A 639 -9.48 -35.41 -15.44
N LEU A 640 -10.45 -36.01 -14.72
CA LEU A 640 -11.85 -35.56 -14.71
C LEU A 640 -11.97 -34.08 -14.29
N ARG A 641 -11.25 -33.67 -13.24
CA ARG A 641 -11.23 -32.28 -12.73
C ARG A 641 -10.64 -31.27 -13.72
N LEU A 642 -9.86 -31.71 -14.71
CA LEU A 642 -9.33 -30.85 -15.79
C LEU A 642 -10.25 -30.77 -17.01
N LEU A 643 -11.22 -31.68 -17.19
CA LEU A 643 -12.12 -31.68 -18.33
C LEU A 643 -12.96 -30.39 -18.47
N PRO A 644 -13.46 -29.73 -17.40
CA PRO A 644 -14.13 -28.42 -17.50
C PRO A 644 -13.32 -27.35 -18.23
N ASN A 645 -12.01 -27.34 -18.03
CA ASN A 645 -11.08 -26.36 -18.64
C ASN A 645 -10.85 -26.61 -20.15
N THR A 646 -11.51 -27.60 -20.73
CA THR A 646 -11.48 -27.88 -22.17
C THR A 646 -12.60 -27.20 -22.96
N GLY A 647 -13.73 -26.87 -22.33
CA GLY A 647 -14.89 -26.30 -23.06
C GLY A 647 -15.37 -27.17 -24.23
N MET A 648 -15.22 -28.50 -24.17
CA MET A 648 -15.61 -29.43 -25.24
C MET A 648 -16.87 -30.22 -24.86
N TYR A 649 -17.90 -30.21 -25.71
CA TYR A 649 -19.10 -31.03 -25.53
C TYR A 649 -18.76 -32.53 -25.41
N GLN A 650 -17.77 -32.98 -26.20
CA GLN A 650 -17.26 -34.35 -26.17
C GLN A 650 -16.63 -34.71 -24.81
N ALA A 651 -16.07 -33.75 -24.06
CA ALA A 651 -15.52 -34.00 -22.73
C ALA A 651 -16.63 -34.29 -21.70
N MET A 652 -17.81 -33.68 -21.86
CA MET A 652 -18.97 -33.94 -21.02
C MET A 652 -19.55 -35.33 -21.28
N LEU A 653 -19.66 -35.72 -22.55
CA LEU A 653 -20.03 -37.08 -22.93
C LEU A 653 -19.00 -38.12 -22.45
N PHE A 654 -17.71 -37.77 -22.46
CA PHE A 654 -16.64 -38.64 -21.97
C PHE A 654 -16.64 -38.80 -20.44
N ALA A 655 -16.97 -37.75 -19.68
CA ALA A 655 -17.09 -37.82 -18.22
C ALA A 655 -18.30 -38.65 -17.74
N ALA A 656 -19.39 -38.67 -18.51
CA ALA A 656 -20.68 -39.23 -18.09
C ALA A 656 -20.70 -40.71 -17.60
N PRO A 657 -19.93 -41.66 -18.17
CA PRO A 657 -19.86 -43.04 -17.68
C PRO A 657 -19.03 -43.21 -16.40
N PHE A 658 -18.22 -42.20 -16.03
CA PHE A 658 -17.45 -42.25 -14.78
C PHE A 658 -18.29 -41.89 -13.55
N MET A 659 -19.47 -41.26 -13.74
CA MET A 659 -20.44 -41.03 -12.66
C MET A 659 -20.94 -42.35 -12.03
N ASP A 660 -20.96 -43.46 -12.80
CA ASP A 660 -21.40 -44.78 -12.31
C ASP A 660 -20.30 -45.55 -11.54
N ARG A 661 -19.11 -44.97 -11.36
CA ARG A 661 -17.96 -45.60 -10.69
C ARG A 661 -17.72 -44.92 -9.34
N PRO A 662 -17.97 -45.58 -8.18
CA PRO A 662 -17.95 -44.92 -6.87
C PRO A 662 -16.69 -44.11 -6.53
N ALA A 663 -15.49 -44.58 -6.93
CA ALA A 663 -14.23 -43.88 -6.65
C ALA A 663 -13.97 -42.64 -7.54
N LEU A 664 -14.81 -42.40 -8.56
CA LEU A 664 -14.66 -41.36 -9.58
C LEU A 664 -15.92 -40.48 -9.73
N SER A 665 -17.01 -40.84 -9.04
CA SER A 665 -18.37 -40.38 -9.35
C SER A 665 -18.56 -38.88 -9.11
N GLU A 666 -18.08 -38.38 -7.97
CA GLU A 666 -18.12 -36.96 -7.59
C GLU A 666 -17.39 -36.08 -8.60
N SER A 667 -16.12 -36.39 -8.91
CA SER A 667 -15.32 -35.64 -9.87
C SER A 667 -15.90 -35.69 -11.28
N ALA A 668 -16.53 -36.81 -11.67
CA ALA A 668 -17.20 -36.95 -12.96
C ALA A 668 -18.48 -36.10 -13.03
N ALA A 669 -19.29 -36.08 -11.96
CA ALA A 669 -20.50 -35.27 -11.86
C ALA A 669 -20.19 -33.77 -11.84
N GLN A 670 -19.19 -33.35 -11.06
CA GLN A 670 -18.65 -31.98 -11.07
C GLN A 670 -18.12 -31.59 -12.47
N ALA A 671 -17.42 -32.50 -13.17
CA ALA A 671 -16.93 -32.24 -14.51
C ALA A 671 -18.06 -32.01 -15.53
N VAL A 672 -19.10 -32.86 -15.50
CA VAL A 672 -20.31 -32.72 -16.33
C VAL A 672 -21.05 -31.41 -16.02
N MET A 673 -21.27 -31.12 -14.74
CA MET A 673 -21.98 -29.92 -14.28
C MET A 673 -21.26 -28.64 -14.73
N ASN A 674 -19.95 -28.54 -14.48
CA ASN A 674 -19.16 -27.36 -14.83
C ASN A 674 -19.03 -27.19 -16.36
N LEU A 675 -18.96 -28.29 -17.14
CA LEU A 675 -18.97 -28.20 -18.60
C LEU A 675 -20.28 -27.65 -19.15
N ALA A 676 -21.42 -28.07 -18.62
CA ALA A 676 -22.74 -27.58 -19.06
C ALA A 676 -22.98 -26.12 -18.63
N ILE A 677 -22.67 -25.76 -17.38
CA ILE A 677 -22.86 -24.39 -16.85
C ILE A 677 -22.00 -23.38 -17.62
N ASN A 678 -20.72 -23.68 -17.84
CA ASN A 678 -19.79 -22.75 -18.49
C ASN A 678 -19.98 -22.65 -20.01
N ASN A 679 -20.81 -23.51 -20.63
CA ASN A 679 -21.03 -23.54 -22.08
C ASN A 679 -22.53 -23.66 -22.41
N PRO A 680 -23.32 -22.57 -22.32
CA PRO A 680 -24.77 -22.59 -22.58
C PRO A 680 -25.17 -23.12 -23.97
N SER A 681 -24.26 -23.07 -24.95
CA SER A 681 -24.41 -23.66 -26.28
C SER A 681 -24.54 -25.19 -26.28
N PHE A 682 -24.23 -25.87 -25.17
CA PHE A 682 -24.45 -27.31 -25.02
C PHE A 682 -25.89 -27.66 -24.62
N SER A 683 -26.77 -26.68 -24.46
CA SER A 683 -28.18 -26.90 -24.06
C SER A 683 -28.93 -27.83 -25.01
N GLY A 684 -29.52 -28.88 -24.46
CA GLY A 684 -30.26 -29.89 -25.21
C GLY A 684 -30.54 -31.12 -24.36
N LYS A 685 -31.40 -32.03 -24.85
CA LYS A 685 -31.92 -33.17 -24.08
C LYS A 685 -30.82 -33.99 -23.38
N ILE A 686 -29.76 -34.36 -24.09
CA ILE A 686 -28.65 -35.16 -23.54
C ILE A 686 -28.00 -34.43 -22.36
N THR A 687 -27.76 -33.12 -22.47
CA THR A 687 -27.19 -32.29 -21.41
C THR A 687 -28.11 -32.18 -20.20
N THR A 688 -29.43 -32.08 -20.42
CA THR A 688 -30.43 -32.11 -19.34
C THR A 688 -30.45 -33.48 -18.63
N ASP A 689 -30.42 -34.58 -19.39
CA ASP A 689 -30.38 -35.95 -18.85
C ASP A 689 -29.08 -36.19 -18.05
N LEU A 690 -27.94 -35.65 -18.51
CA LEU A 690 -26.65 -35.72 -17.81
C LEU A 690 -26.58 -34.84 -16.56
N LEU A 691 -27.14 -33.62 -16.58
CA LEU A 691 -27.26 -32.76 -15.39
C LEU A 691 -28.17 -33.39 -14.33
N ASN A 692 -29.30 -33.98 -14.76
CA ASN A 692 -30.21 -34.73 -13.88
C ASN A 692 -29.58 -35.99 -13.27
N LYS A 693 -28.52 -36.53 -13.88
CA LYS A 693 -27.71 -37.62 -13.32
C LYS A 693 -26.62 -37.09 -12.38
N ALA A 694 -25.93 -36.02 -12.75
CA ALA A 694 -24.91 -35.37 -11.92
C ALA A 694 -25.50 -34.89 -10.58
N GLY A 695 -26.67 -34.23 -10.60
CA GLY A 695 -27.43 -33.81 -9.41
C GLY A 695 -28.16 -34.92 -8.64
N LYS A 696 -27.83 -36.19 -8.91
CA LYS A 696 -28.15 -37.38 -8.08
C LYS A 696 -26.89 -38.14 -7.64
N THR A 697 -25.73 -37.69 -8.11
CA THR A 697 -24.40 -38.27 -7.86
C THR A 697 -23.61 -37.40 -6.87
N LEU A 698 -23.92 -36.09 -6.86
CA LEU A 698 -23.63 -35.10 -5.82
C LEU A 698 -24.81 -35.00 -4.86
#